data_AF-A4HAR9-F1
#
_entry.id   AF-A4HAR9-F1
#
_cell.length_a   1.000
_cell.length_b   1.000
_cell.length_c   1.000
_cell.angle_alpha   90.00
_cell.angle_beta   90.00
_cell.angle_gamma   90.00
#
_symmetry.space_group_name_H-M   'P 1'
#
loop_
_entity.id
_entity.type
_entity.pdbx_description
1 polymer ?
#
loop_
_entity_poly.entity_id
_entity_poly.type
_entity_poly.pdbx_seq_one_letter_code
_entity_poly.pdbx_strand_id
1 'polypeptide(L)'
;MAAARLNHSGDLSHFLAGRSPASEPLEITKGRMRNGTTGPNDIVVALNGDRKESSLDGTNDPMPIMAGGLADINTIHTLTSNLSVPKRVPLKQNRRLAVDLAFNDEAPSTSTTFRRIMHNIWTSVKMMRLFLSLAWTDAKARTCSYCLGFFSVLVVVLLCVLMISLLVHMPIVFLRLSEETNGEFDLQIVPGGVMEQAMSINYSVIKELFPESDPEYGYNAPRLLDMYRARTTWSCPNKTLTRMWYNADGSVCSDIDSCMSSCLPNGTAVVGLVAIDAAAEARMGLGTDYDQPTLNEGEVILSHRASILMGEVNVGDMVILYGNAQASTQFAVSKLAHNDSAEVIMTFRVISIMPESQRKFPDMDAYAIVSFQTFLRDLSKGLGPYTSAAGVEGVANTNPNECASAVYFIMSPATRLNVYSPTNYNRIRRNVVAWSSRILSSLGLMQINAFATQLPGLFSTRLFSVFTGLTMSVILLALAFLSVVLIYTLLTVGVETKKYELGIQRMVGLTKENLIFLVLTNAYAFTLPAWLIGLVAGQGAYTGIRFMFLKLVNVELPMFISGASVGWATLAGLGIPIVASFFPILSLVSQSLPDAINTSRSRNSGVIYKIQRKDSTQWSGPMFALGVLFFVFGFLVYYLFPTALITMNLALIFYIFFGVLIGLLAGFVLLAMNFERVAQTSISYLLLFWESKAVFSFMQKSLSAHRRRNRKTSLMYALSLAFIIFITVVVQIQLISFEYSSRQSLGGEMIFTTRDMTMEEYWVIEEILEKQKEMGIISAYTYDYNSSRVLSSQFTKIISLGRLHNSRTTLRLLSPNYFEVMDSQYLKINSFQSIIGRYGLVQSLYSPEGLYKGIMSSGVAEHLGVGNADGVVLLERGTVSNVRLRKQTVIRTTVRPLATLDLAPAISMSKYSTSKGDLVVSIPGLFRQLNVSRMSVLSGRVGRLRLRVKDPQWFDYLDDLLTRSLSEMGRTATVKNIRDVTSNVASAANLLNLFFIITQIMIMLICFFSLMSSMTSNVFDSSKEVGVLLCLGMSHFQVYRVYIWEAFVLVVSSGILGLIVGLIVAYTMQLQNVLFTELPLPFPFPYIQLCILVGMGFVSALASSISPVAYLLSLPSVTHILRRVTH
;
A
#
# COMPACT_ATOMS: atom_id res chain seq x y z
N MET A 1 -11.62 -25.95 12.80
CA MET A 1 -11.90 -27.09 13.71
C MET A 1 -11.65 -28.37 12.94
N ALA A 2 -10.95 -29.35 13.51
CA ALA A 2 -10.80 -30.70 12.96
C ALA A 2 -10.36 -31.67 14.06
N ALA A 3 -11.21 -32.63 14.44
CA ALA A 3 -10.88 -33.71 15.38
C ALA A 3 -11.94 -34.84 15.35
N ALA A 4 -11.71 -35.88 14.55
CA ALA A 4 -12.28 -37.24 14.67
C ALA A 4 -11.56 -38.15 13.65
N ARG A 5 -11.41 -39.46 13.92
CA ARG A 5 -10.60 -40.38 13.11
C ARG A 5 -11.01 -41.84 13.34
N LEU A 6 -10.83 -42.70 12.31
CA LEU A 6 -10.83 -44.19 12.37
C LEU A 6 -12.23 -44.84 12.60
N ASN A 7 -12.51 -46.11 12.23
CA ASN A 7 -11.65 -47.19 11.72
C ASN A 7 -12.43 -48.29 10.92
N HIS A 8 -11.77 -48.94 9.92
CA HIS A 8 -11.93 -50.36 9.41
C HIS A 8 -13.32 -50.98 9.05
N SER A 9 -13.51 -52.07 8.28
CA SER A 9 -12.66 -52.90 7.36
C SER A 9 -13.50 -53.98 6.60
N GLY A 10 -13.06 -54.42 5.40
CA GLY A 10 -13.46 -55.71 4.74
C GLY A 10 -14.79 -55.70 3.95
N ASP A 11 -15.04 -56.58 2.97
CA ASP A 11 -14.21 -57.64 2.35
C ASP A 11 -14.65 -57.97 0.87
N LEU A 12 -14.00 -58.92 0.18
CA LEU A 12 -14.03 -59.14 -1.28
C LEU A 12 -15.14 -60.08 -1.83
N SER A 13 -15.52 -59.88 -3.11
CA SER A 13 -15.69 -60.87 -4.23
C SER A 13 -16.81 -60.50 -5.23
N HIS A 14 -16.87 -60.98 -6.49
CA HIS A 14 -15.85 -61.02 -7.57
C HIS A 14 -16.56 -61.32 -8.92
N PHE A 15 -16.24 -60.59 -10.01
CA PHE A 15 -16.60 -60.88 -11.43
C PHE A 15 -18.11 -60.90 -11.82
N LEU A 16 -18.53 -60.71 -13.09
CA LEU A 16 -17.84 -60.67 -14.40
C LEU A 16 -18.31 -59.48 -15.29
N ALA A 17 -17.68 -59.29 -16.45
CA ALA A 17 -17.68 -58.06 -17.26
C ALA A 17 -18.94 -57.74 -18.11
N GLY A 18 -19.17 -56.45 -18.42
CA GLY A 18 -20.14 -55.99 -19.43
C GLY A 18 -20.15 -54.46 -19.63
N ARG A 19 -19.90 -53.98 -20.86
CA ARG A 19 -19.68 -52.56 -21.25
C ARG A 19 -20.82 -51.57 -20.88
N SER A 20 -20.43 -50.32 -20.67
CA SER A 20 -21.27 -49.09 -20.69
C SER A 20 -21.71 -48.71 -22.13
N PRO A 21 -22.56 -47.67 -22.39
CA PRO A 21 -22.95 -46.57 -21.50
C PRO A 21 -24.41 -46.05 -21.59
N ALA A 22 -24.62 -44.89 -20.93
CA ALA A 22 -25.66 -43.87 -21.13
C ALA A 22 -27.05 -44.12 -20.52
N SER A 23 -27.60 -43.04 -19.98
CA SER A 23 -28.76 -43.00 -19.10
C SER A 23 -30.01 -42.41 -19.75
N GLU A 24 -31.13 -43.10 -19.59
CA GLU A 24 -32.52 -42.63 -19.67
C GLU A 24 -33.35 -43.52 -18.68
N PRO A 25 -34.65 -43.30 -18.36
CA PRO A 25 -35.66 -42.64 -19.20
C PRO A 25 -36.58 -41.59 -18.55
N LEU A 26 -37.37 -41.00 -19.46
CA LEU A 26 -38.76 -40.49 -19.48
C LEU A 26 -39.71 -40.76 -18.26
N GLU A 27 -40.89 -40.13 -18.11
CA GLU A 27 -42.13 -40.13 -18.93
C GLU A 27 -43.12 -39.00 -18.45
N ILE A 28 -44.26 -38.58 -19.05
CA ILE A 28 -45.16 -38.98 -20.17
C ILE A 28 -46.07 -37.75 -20.54
N THR A 29 -46.87 -37.55 -21.61
CA THR A 29 -47.13 -38.09 -22.99
C THR A 29 -47.72 -36.93 -23.85
N LYS A 30 -47.61 -36.97 -25.19
CA LYS A 30 -48.50 -36.33 -26.23
C LYS A 30 -48.53 -34.78 -26.28
N GLY A 31 -48.62 -34.09 -27.43
CA GLY A 31 -48.80 -34.46 -28.85
C GLY A 31 -49.78 -33.47 -29.53
N ARG A 32 -49.75 -33.14 -30.83
CA ARG A 32 -49.04 -33.72 -32.00
C ARG A 32 -49.17 -32.80 -33.25
N MET A 33 -48.07 -32.56 -34.00
CA MET A 33 -47.99 -31.95 -35.37
C MET A 33 -48.41 -30.45 -35.51
N ARG A 34 -47.92 -29.67 -36.51
CA ARG A 34 -46.94 -29.89 -37.61
C ARG A 34 -46.21 -28.56 -38.00
N ASN A 35 -45.11 -28.71 -38.75
CA ASN A 35 -44.24 -27.78 -39.52
C ASN A 35 -44.77 -26.34 -39.82
N GLY A 36 -43.94 -25.29 -39.98
CA GLY A 36 -42.47 -25.17 -39.95
C GLY A 36 -41.93 -24.20 -41.04
N THR A 37 -40.70 -23.63 -40.87
CA THR A 37 -39.94 -22.74 -41.82
C THR A 37 -40.63 -21.40 -42.19
N THR A 38 -39.98 -20.25 -42.50
CA THR A 38 -38.56 -19.77 -42.54
C THR A 38 -38.55 -18.23 -42.41
N GLY A 39 -37.41 -17.58 -42.12
CA GLY A 39 -37.19 -16.12 -42.34
C GLY A 39 -36.48 -15.85 -43.68
N PRO A 40 -35.88 -14.65 -43.94
CA PRO A 40 -35.75 -13.45 -43.10
C PRO A 40 -36.12 -12.11 -43.84
N ASN A 41 -35.52 -10.98 -43.42
CA ASN A 41 -35.57 -9.59 -43.93
C ASN A 41 -35.48 -9.44 -45.49
N ASP A 42 -35.85 -8.32 -46.16
CA ASP A 42 -35.22 -6.99 -46.04
C ASP A 42 -35.85 -5.83 -46.91
N ILE A 43 -35.42 -4.58 -46.64
CA ILE A 43 -35.33 -3.36 -47.51
C ILE A 43 -36.59 -2.58 -48.07
N VAL A 44 -36.74 -1.34 -47.54
CA VAL A 44 -36.97 0.03 -48.12
C VAL A 44 -37.61 0.28 -49.54
N VAL A 45 -38.29 1.46 -49.68
CA VAL A 45 -38.59 2.33 -50.88
C VAL A 45 -40.10 2.45 -51.26
N ALA A 46 -40.70 3.58 -51.71
CA ALA A 46 -40.61 5.04 -51.42
C ALA A 46 -41.72 5.88 -52.16
N LEU A 47 -41.80 7.20 -51.88
CA LEU A 47 -42.25 8.35 -52.73
C LEU A 47 -43.74 8.77 -52.93
N ASN A 48 -43.92 10.12 -53.01
CA ASN A 48 -45.03 10.97 -53.53
C ASN A 48 -46.41 10.92 -52.81
N GLY A 49 -47.27 11.95 -52.77
CA GLY A 49 -47.28 13.37 -53.24
C GLY A 49 -48.75 13.88 -53.40
N ASP A 50 -49.15 15.16 -53.50
CA ASP A 50 -48.55 16.50 -53.29
C ASP A 50 -49.67 17.61 -53.21
N ARG A 51 -49.35 18.82 -52.74
CA ARG A 51 -50.01 20.17 -52.95
C ARG A 51 -51.46 20.53 -52.51
N LYS A 52 -51.52 21.65 -51.73
CA LYS A 52 -52.37 22.89 -51.83
C LYS A 52 -53.92 22.84 -51.67
N GLU A 53 -54.67 23.93 -51.35
CA GLU A 53 -54.44 25.25 -50.65
C GLU A 53 -55.74 26.12 -50.64
N SER A 54 -56.25 26.58 -49.47
CA SER A 54 -57.35 27.60 -49.28
C SER A 54 -57.67 27.78 -47.77
N SER A 55 -57.53 28.94 -47.09
CA SER A 55 -58.39 30.16 -47.02
C SER A 55 -59.75 29.99 -46.28
N LEU A 56 -60.27 30.88 -45.42
CA LEU A 56 -59.76 32.11 -44.75
C LEU A 56 -60.65 32.44 -43.49
N ASP A 57 -60.50 33.63 -42.89
CA ASP A 57 -61.18 34.14 -41.68
C ASP A 57 -62.73 34.09 -41.63
N GLY A 58 -63.30 34.18 -40.42
CA GLY A 58 -64.74 34.47 -40.22
C GLY A 58 -65.21 34.49 -38.75
N THR A 59 -65.30 35.66 -38.13
CA THR A 59 -65.95 35.86 -36.82
C THR A 59 -67.48 35.76 -36.92
N ASN A 60 -68.17 35.21 -35.92
CA ASN A 60 -69.29 35.88 -35.22
C ASN A 60 -69.94 35.06 -34.08
N ASP A 61 -70.12 35.73 -32.96
CA ASP A 61 -71.13 35.50 -31.89
C ASP A 61 -72.54 35.97 -32.36
N PRO A 62 -73.67 35.80 -31.62
CA PRO A 62 -73.94 34.93 -30.46
C PRO A 62 -75.36 34.28 -30.41
N MET A 63 -75.63 33.53 -29.32
CA MET A 63 -76.94 33.43 -28.62
C MET A 63 -78.13 32.61 -29.24
N PRO A 64 -79.20 32.30 -28.43
CA PRO A 64 -80.06 31.11 -28.63
C PRO A 64 -81.56 31.43 -28.87
N ILE A 65 -82.44 30.41 -28.88
CA ILE A 65 -83.73 30.38 -28.13
C ILE A 65 -84.48 29.01 -28.25
N MET A 66 -84.98 28.53 -27.09
CA MET A 66 -86.12 27.62 -26.75
C MET A 66 -86.69 26.49 -27.66
N ALA A 67 -87.33 25.54 -26.95
CA ALA A 67 -88.34 24.55 -27.35
C ALA A 67 -87.89 23.30 -28.16
N GLY A 68 -88.49 22.12 -27.97
CA GLY A 68 -89.47 21.73 -26.94
C GLY A 68 -90.16 20.38 -27.20
N GLY A 69 -90.32 19.56 -26.15
CA GLY A 69 -90.93 18.21 -26.23
C GLY A 69 -90.06 17.16 -26.96
N LEU A 70 -90.50 15.91 -27.16
CA LEU A 70 -91.55 15.12 -26.51
C LEU A 70 -91.37 13.64 -26.94
N ALA A 71 -91.95 12.68 -26.20
CA ALA A 71 -92.04 11.24 -26.52
C ALA A 71 -90.69 10.46 -26.59
N ASP A 72 -90.62 9.14 -26.46
CA ASP A 72 -91.30 8.09 -25.66
C ASP A 72 -90.80 6.72 -26.19
N ILE A 73 -91.36 5.62 -25.70
CA ILE A 73 -91.27 4.23 -26.20
C ILE A 73 -90.02 3.44 -25.71
N ASN A 74 -90.15 2.36 -24.95
CA ASN A 74 -91.25 1.83 -24.10
C ASN A 74 -90.59 0.95 -23.00
N THR A 75 -90.95 1.04 -21.71
CA THR A 75 -91.99 0.26 -21.00
C THR A 75 -91.92 -1.27 -21.24
N ILE A 76 -92.06 -2.17 -20.26
CA ILE A 76 -93.08 -2.27 -19.19
C ILE A 76 -92.52 -2.96 -17.91
N HIS A 77 -92.78 -2.35 -16.73
CA HIS A 77 -93.16 -2.88 -15.39
C HIS A 77 -92.67 -4.27 -14.83
N THR A 78 -92.64 -4.58 -13.52
CA THR A 78 -93.27 -3.97 -12.31
C THR A 78 -92.55 -4.35 -10.99
N LEU A 79 -92.54 -3.41 -10.02
CA LEU A 79 -92.73 -3.46 -8.53
C LEU A 79 -92.62 -4.79 -7.73
N THR A 80 -92.32 -4.85 -6.41
CA THR A 80 -92.62 -3.92 -5.29
C THR A 80 -91.78 -4.18 -4.01
N SER A 81 -91.48 -3.13 -3.20
CA SER A 81 -91.29 -3.13 -1.70
C SER A 81 -90.17 -3.99 -1.02
N ASN A 82 -89.60 -3.68 0.17
CA ASN A 82 -89.64 -2.50 1.06
C ASN A 82 -88.41 -2.42 2.02
N LEU A 83 -88.34 -1.32 2.79
CA LEU A 83 -87.40 -0.82 3.83
C LEU A 83 -86.72 -1.86 4.81
N SER A 84 -85.65 -1.58 5.59
CA SER A 84 -85.37 -0.33 6.37
C SER A 84 -83.92 -0.12 6.94
N VAL A 85 -83.49 1.15 7.00
CA VAL A 85 -82.91 1.93 8.15
C VAL A 85 -81.72 1.34 8.96
N PRO A 86 -80.55 2.05 9.04
CA PRO A 86 -80.31 2.98 10.17
C PRO A 86 -79.62 4.34 9.87
N LYS A 87 -79.63 5.20 10.91
CA LYS A 87 -79.46 6.68 10.92
C LYS A 87 -78.06 7.24 10.56
N ARG A 88 -78.05 8.47 10.01
CA ARG A 88 -76.96 9.47 10.13
C ARG A 88 -77.28 10.51 11.22
N VAL A 89 -76.25 11.07 11.86
CA VAL A 89 -76.18 12.49 12.31
C VAL A 89 -74.70 12.97 12.20
N PRO A 90 -74.35 14.27 12.28
CA PRO A 90 -73.83 14.94 11.08
C PRO A 90 -72.40 15.49 11.20
N LEU A 91 -71.75 15.71 10.05
CA LEU A 91 -70.65 16.67 9.95
C LEU A 91 -71.18 18.02 9.42
N LYS A 92 -71.12 19.04 10.28
CA LYS A 92 -71.47 20.42 9.94
C LYS A 92 -70.44 21.00 8.97
N GLN A 93 -70.89 21.94 8.14
CA GLN A 93 -70.04 22.70 7.23
C GLN A 93 -68.94 23.47 7.99
N ASN A 94 -67.76 23.56 7.38
CA ASN A 94 -66.95 24.78 7.42
C ASN A 94 -66.52 25.11 5.98
N ARG A 95 -67.26 26.05 5.35
CA ARG A 95 -67.02 26.50 3.97
C ARG A 95 -65.71 27.29 3.87
N ARG A 96 -64.58 26.63 3.60
CA ARG A 96 -63.34 27.29 3.11
C ARG A 96 -62.31 26.41 2.39
N LEU A 97 -62.60 25.12 2.15
CA LEU A 97 -61.66 24.12 1.60
C LEU A 97 -62.07 23.56 0.21
N ALA A 98 -63.03 24.18 -0.46
CA ALA A 98 -63.67 23.64 -1.68
C ALA A 98 -63.21 24.31 -2.99
N VAL A 99 -62.05 24.98 -3.01
CA VAL A 99 -61.54 25.72 -4.18
C VAL A 99 -60.36 25.00 -4.86
N ASP A 100 -59.51 24.31 -4.10
CA ASP A 100 -58.27 23.68 -4.63
C ASP A 100 -58.43 22.23 -5.13
N LEU A 101 -59.66 21.70 -5.21
CA LEU A 101 -59.95 20.30 -5.56
C LEU A 101 -60.68 20.10 -6.91
N ALA A 102 -60.68 21.13 -7.76
CA ALA A 102 -61.35 21.10 -9.08
C ALA A 102 -60.39 21.08 -10.29
N PHE A 103 -59.07 20.97 -10.07
CA PHE A 103 -58.06 20.89 -11.13
C PHE A 103 -56.95 19.88 -10.79
N ASN A 104 -57.00 18.70 -11.41
CA ASN A 104 -55.85 17.88 -11.85
C ASN A 104 -56.33 16.49 -12.33
N ASP A 105 -57.00 16.42 -13.48
CA ASP A 105 -57.16 15.18 -14.27
C ASP A 105 -56.31 15.25 -15.55
N GLU A 106 -55.04 15.67 -15.39
CA GLU A 106 -54.01 15.57 -16.42
C GLU A 106 -52.63 15.48 -15.74
N ALA A 107 -51.75 14.60 -16.22
CA ALA A 107 -50.44 14.39 -15.62
C ALA A 107 -49.45 15.49 -16.09
N PRO A 108 -48.96 16.39 -15.20
CA PRO A 108 -48.20 17.56 -15.62
C PRO A 108 -46.83 17.17 -16.18
N SER A 109 -46.49 17.71 -17.36
CA SER A 109 -45.20 17.44 -18.02
C SER A 109 -44.01 17.82 -17.13
N THR A 110 -42.90 17.09 -17.28
CA THR A 110 -41.67 17.25 -16.47
C THR A 110 -41.14 18.69 -16.48
N SER A 111 -41.30 19.41 -17.59
CA SER A 111 -41.00 20.84 -17.73
C SER A 111 -41.80 21.72 -16.75
N THR A 112 -43.11 21.49 -16.62
CA THR A 112 -43.99 22.29 -15.76
C THR A 112 -43.76 22.00 -14.27
N THR A 113 -43.52 20.74 -13.89
CA THR A 113 -43.13 20.38 -12.53
C THR A 113 -41.76 20.98 -12.17
N PHE A 114 -40.78 20.94 -13.08
CA PHE A 114 -39.47 21.56 -12.85
C PHE A 114 -39.56 23.08 -12.70
N ARG A 115 -40.35 23.77 -13.54
CA ARG A 115 -40.63 25.22 -13.38
C ARG A 115 -41.29 25.55 -12.04
N ARG A 116 -42.25 24.73 -11.58
CA ARG A 116 -42.95 24.93 -10.29
C ARG A 116 -41.99 24.75 -9.11
N ILE A 117 -41.13 23.73 -9.16
CA ILE A 117 -40.06 23.51 -8.16
C ILE A 117 -39.06 24.67 -8.15
N MET A 118 -38.57 25.12 -9.32
CA MET A 118 -37.67 26.28 -9.41
C MET A 118 -38.31 27.57 -8.87
N HIS A 119 -39.59 27.80 -9.14
CA HIS A 119 -40.30 28.97 -8.61
C HIS A 119 -40.42 28.91 -7.07
N ASN A 120 -40.78 27.76 -6.51
CA ASN A 120 -40.85 27.56 -5.06
C ASN A 120 -39.46 27.70 -4.40
N ILE A 121 -38.39 27.18 -5.01
CA ILE A 121 -37.01 27.41 -4.56
C ILE A 121 -36.69 28.92 -4.56
N TRP A 122 -37.05 29.65 -5.60
CA TRP A 122 -36.74 31.09 -5.70
C TRP A 122 -37.53 31.93 -4.69
N THR A 123 -38.76 31.54 -4.34
CA THR A 123 -39.50 32.17 -3.23
C THR A 123 -38.94 31.79 -1.86
N SER A 124 -38.44 30.55 -1.66
CA SER A 124 -37.69 30.17 -0.45
C SER A 124 -36.38 30.97 -0.30
N VAL A 125 -35.67 31.26 -1.40
CA VAL A 125 -34.44 32.08 -1.40
C VAL A 125 -34.73 33.52 -0.94
N LYS A 126 -35.88 34.12 -1.30
CA LYS A 126 -36.30 35.43 -0.74
C LYS A 126 -36.44 35.41 0.79
N MET A 127 -36.81 34.26 1.36
CA MET A 127 -36.93 34.06 2.81
C MET A 127 -35.59 33.71 3.50
N MET A 128 -34.48 33.58 2.77
CA MET A 128 -33.20 33.14 3.33
C MET A 128 -32.65 34.08 4.41
N ARG A 129 -32.95 35.39 4.38
CA ARG A 129 -32.60 36.32 5.47
C ARG A 129 -33.34 36.01 6.77
N LEU A 130 -34.58 35.52 6.70
CA LEU A 130 -35.34 35.03 7.85
C LEU A 130 -34.74 33.71 8.37
N PHE A 131 -34.48 32.75 7.48
CA PHE A 131 -33.90 31.45 7.85
C PHE A 131 -32.52 31.60 8.50
N LEU A 132 -31.66 32.49 7.97
CA LEU A 132 -30.35 32.76 8.56
C LEU A 132 -30.46 33.45 9.94
N SER A 133 -31.43 34.35 10.12
CA SER A 133 -31.72 34.98 11.42
C SER A 133 -32.21 33.94 12.45
N LEU A 134 -33.08 33.02 12.04
CA LEU A 134 -33.57 31.91 12.87
C LEU A 134 -32.45 30.92 13.21
N ALA A 135 -31.58 30.59 12.26
CA ALA A 135 -30.41 29.74 12.49
C ALA A 135 -29.42 30.40 13.47
N TRP A 136 -29.24 31.72 13.39
CA TRP A 136 -28.35 32.47 14.28
C TRP A 136 -28.87 32.58 15.72
N THR A 137 -30.18 32.83 15.90
CA THR A 137 -30.78 32.81 17.24
C THR A 137 -30.76 31.41 17.86
N ASP A 138 -30.94 30.36 17.05
CA ASP A 138 -30.82 28.97 17.50
C ASP A 138 -29.38 28.60 17.89
N ALA A 139 -28.39 28.98 17.09
CA ALA A 139 -26.97 28.81 17.41
C ALA A 139 -26.59 29.52 18.74
N LYS A 140 -27.10 30.73 18.96
CA LYS A 140 -26.90 31.48 20.23
C LYS A 140 -27.63 30.84 21.42
N ALA A 141 -28.79 30.22 21.20
CA ALA A 141 -29.53 29.50 22.25
C ALA A 141 -28.93 28.12 22.57
N ARG A 142 -28.23 27.49 21.61
CA ARG A 142 -27.75 26.09 21.68
C ARG A 142 -26.26 25.98 21.39
N THR A 143 -25.46 26.88 21.96
CA THR A 143 -24.00 27.02 21.75
C THR A 143 -23.24 25.69 21.80
N CYS A 144 -23.51 24.82 22.78
CA CYS A 144 -22.88 23.49 22.87
C CYS A 144 -23.13 22.63 21.61
N SER A 145 -24.37 22.56 21.12
CA SER A 145 -24.71 21.80 19.92
C SER A 145 -24.10 22.41 18.65
N TYR A 146 -24.01 23.74 18.58
CA TYR A 146 -23.34 24.44 17.49
C TYR A 146 -21.82 24.14 17.48
N CYS A 147 -21.16 24.24 18.63
CA CYS A 147 -19.74 23.92 18.78
C CYS A 147 -19.43 22.45 18.44
N LEU A 148 -20.27 21.50 18.85
CA LEU A 148 -20.10 20.08 18.48
C LEU A 148 -20.22 19.84 16.97
N GLY A 149 -21.17 20.50 16.30
CA GLY A 149 -21.28 20.49 14.84
C GLY A 149 -20.07 21.13 14.16
N PHE A 150 -19.62 22.29 14.65
CA PHE A 150 -18.45 23.00 14.13
C PHE A 150 -17.16 22.18 14.25
N PHE A 151 -16.82 21.71 15.46
CA PHE A 151 -15.55 20.98 15.68
C PHE A 151 -15.51 19.62 14.98
N SER A 152 -16.65 18.92 14.87
CA SER A 152 -16.69 17.65 14.13
C SER A 152 -16.44 17.86 12.62
N VAL A 153 -17.07 18.85 11.98
CA VAL A 153 -16.79 19.19 10.58
C VAL A 153 -15.34 19.66 10.39
N LEU A 154 -14.83 20.48 11.31
CA LEU A 154 -13.46 21.01 11.25
C LEU A 154 -12.41 19.89 11.28
N VAL A 155 -12.52 18.92 12.20
CA VAL A 155 -11.59 17.78 12.29
C VAL A 155 -11.62 16.94 11.01
N VAL A 156 -12.80 16.77 10.39
CA VAL A 156 -12.98 15.97 9.17
C VAL A 156 -12.38 16.68 7.96
N VAL A 157 -12.59 17.99 7.80
CA VAL A 157 -11.98 18.77 6.70
C VAL A 157 -10.47 18.83 6.86
N LEU A 158 -9.96 19.11 8.07
CA LEU A 158 -8.53 19.11 8.38
C LEU A 158 -7.90 17.74 8.07
N LEU A 159 -8.53 16.65 8.46
CA LEU A 159 -8.03 15.31 8.16
C LEU A 159 -8.07 15.03 6.65
N CYS A 160 -9.17 15.30 5.95
CA CYS A 160 -9.24 15.08 4.50
C CYS A 160 -8.15 15.82 3.74
N VAL A 161 -7.85 17.07 4.14
CA VAL A 161 -6.70 17.83 3.63
C VAL A 161 -5.39 17.09 3.86
N LEU A 162 -5.10 16.68 5.10
CA LEU A 162 -3.83 16.04 5.46
C LEU A 162 -3.63 14.68 4.76
N MET A 163 -4.62 13.78 4.85
CA MET A 163 -4.50 12.43 4.29
C MET A 163 -4.31 12.46 2.77
N ILE A 164 -5.05 13.31 2.05
CA ILE A 164 -5.00 13.36 0.59
C ILE A 164 -3.72 14.08 0.12
N SER A 165 -3.26 15.12 0.84
CA SER A 165 -1.99 15.76 0.53
C SER A 165 -0.83 14.79 0.70
N LEU A 166 -0.82 14.00 1.78
CA LEU A 166 0.20 12.97 1.98
C LEU A 166 0.11 11.85 0.92
N LEU A 167 -1.10 11.37 0.57
CA LEU A 167 -1.29 10.39 -0.51
C LEU A 167 -0.71 10.88 -1.85
N VAL A 168 -0.89 12.15 -2.19
CA VAL A 168 -0.35 12.78 -3.42
C VAL A 168 1.19 12.85 -3.41
N HIS A 169 1.84 12.97 -2.24
CA HIS A 169 3.30 13.09 -2.14
C HIS A 169 4.03 11.79 -1.76
N MET A 170 3.34 10.72 -1.36
CA MET A 170 3.93 9.40 -1.10
C MET A 170 4.85 8.88 -2.23
N PRO A 171 4.55 9.07 -3.54
CA PRO A 171 5.46 8.65 -4.62
C PRO A 171 6.85 9.31 -4.57
N ILE A 172 6.97 10.52 -4.01
CA ILE A 172 8.26 11.21 -3.83
C ILE A 172 9.11 10.49 -2.76
N VAL A 173 8.47 10.00 -1.69
CA VAL A 173 9.14 9.19 -0.66
C VAL A 173 9.66 7.87 -1.25
N PHE A 174 8.86 7.21 -2.11
CA PHE A 174 9.30 6.00 -2.80
C PHE A 174 10.37 6.24 -3.88
N LEU A 175 10.40 7.43 -4.48
CA LEU A 175 11.52 7.85 -5.32
C LEU A 175 12.78 8.05 -4.48
N ARG A 176 12.74 8.75 -3.34
CA ARG A 176 13.93 8.96 -2.50
C ARG A 176 14.54 7.65 -1.97
N LEU A 177 13.69 6.70 -1.56
CA LEU A 177 14.12 5.34 -1.17
C LEU A 177 14.71 4.54 -2.35
N SER A 178 14.33 4.85 -3.59
CA SER A 178 14.91 4.29 -4.81
C SER A 178 16.25 4.95 -5.15
N GLU A 179 16.38 6.26 -4.93
CA GLU A 179 17.63 7.00 -5.13
C GLU A 179 18.72 6.59 -4.13
N GLU A 180 18.36 6.43 -2.86
CA GLU A 180 19.23 5.93 -1.79
C GLU A 180 19.81 4.53 -2.09
N THR A 181 19.12 3.74 -2.93
CA THR A 181 19.50 2.35 -3.25
C THR A 181 19.98 2.12 -4.68
N ASN A 182 19.76 3.05 -5.62
CA ASN A 182 20.11 2.93 -7.05
C ASN A 182 20.78 4.20 -7.62
N GLY A 183 21.09 5.20 -6.78
CA GLY A 183 21.70 6.48 -7.14
C GLY A 183 20.69 7.54 -7.56
N GLU A 184 21.05 8.82 -7.51
CA GLU A 184 20.12 9.96 -7.71
C GLU A 184 19.80 10.30 -9.18
N PHE A 185 20.02 9.38 -10.12
CA PHE A 185 19.86 9.59 -11.57
C PHE A 185 18.76 8.72 -12.19
N ASP A 186 18.15 9.17 -13.30
CA ASP A 186 16.94 8.54 -13.88
C ASP A 186 17.25 7.54 -15.00
N LEU A 187 18.30 7.80 -15.77
CA LEU A 187 18.76 6.99 -16.90
C LEU A 187 20.29 6.96 -16.95
N GLN A 188 20.85 5.77 -17.09
CA GLN A 188 22.26 5.54 -17.39
C GLN A 188 22.39 4.92 -18.79
N ILE A 189 23.31 5.44 -19.60
CA ILE A 189 23.70 4.89 -20.89
C ILE A 189 25.14 4.40 -20.80
N VAL A 190 25.40 3.18 -21.27
CA VAL A 190 26.73 2.56 -21.39
C VAL A 190 26.86 1.91 -22.77
N PRO A 191 28.06 1.68 -23.33
CA PRO A 191 28.20 1.14 -24.67
C PRO A 191 27.74 -0.34 -24.77
N GLY A 192 27.47 -0.81 -26.00
CA GLY A 192 27.19 -2.22 -26.29
C GLY A 192 26.09 -2.46 -27.32
N GLY A 193 24.96 -3.03 -26.89
CA GLY A 193 23.92 -3.51 -27.81
C GLY A 193 24.41 -4.68 -28.68
N VAL A 194 24.33 -4.55 -30.00
CA VAL A 194 24.78 -5.58 -30.97
C VAL A 194 26.31 -5.58 -31.13
N MET A 195 26.98 -4.48 -30.76
CA MET A 195 28.44 -4.35 -30.82
C MET A 195 29.07 -4.52 -29.43
N GLU A 196 29.12 -5.76 -28.94
CA GLU A 196 29.72 -6.15 -27.65
C GLU A 196 31.23 -5.79 -27.47
N GLN A 197 31.86 -5.14 -28.46
CA GLN A 197 33.28 -4.77 -28.48
C GLN A 197 33.56 -3.30 -28.15
N ALA A 198 32.53 -2.46 -28.01
CA ALA A 198 32.71 -1.03 -27.69
C ALA A 198 32.76 -0.81 -26.17
N MET A 199 33.83 -0.18 -25.67
CA MET A 199 34.04 0.10 -24.24
C MET A 199 33.88 1.59 -23.85
N SER A 200 33.73 2.50 -24.81
CA SER A 200 33.53 3.94 -24.58
C SER A 200 32.47 4.56 -25.50
N ILE A 201 32.01 5.75 -25.14
CA ILE A 201 31.01 6.58 -25.81
C ILE A 201 31.61 7.94 -26.12
N ASN A 202 31.39 8.46 -27.34
CA ASN A 202 31.71 9.84 -27.66
C ASN A 202 30.62 10.80 -27.12
N TYR A 203 30.88 11.37 -25.95
CA TYR A 203 30.00 12.33 -25.27
C TYR A 203 29.91 13.68 -26.01
N SER A 204 30.87 14.04 -26.86
CA SER A 204 30.81 15.28 -27.66
C SER A 204 29.56 15.29 -28.56
N VAL A 205 29.24 14.14 -29.17
CA VAL A 205 28.03 13.95 -30.00
C VAL A 205 26.76 14.01 -29.15
N ILE A 206 26.80 13.49 -27.92
CA ILE A 206 25.66 13.59 -26.98
C ILE A 206 25.40 15.05 -26.59
N LYS A 207 26.47 15.83 -26.36
CA LYS A 207 26.36 17.26 -26.03
C LYS A 207 25.86 18.13 -27.19
N GLU A 208 26.12 17.72 -28.43
CA GLU A 208 25.58 18.36 -29.64
C GLU A 208 24.09 18.00 -29.85
N LEU A 209 23.72 16.72 -29.69
CA LEU A 209 22.34 16.23 -29.86
C LEU A 209 21.38 16.67 -28.74
N PHE A 210 21.90 16.86 -27.52
CA PHE A 210 21.12 17.26 -26.34
C PHE A 210 21.75 18.51 -25.70
N PRO A 211 21.60 19.68 -26.33
CA PRO A 211 22.18 20.92 -25.85
C PRO A 211 21.60 21.33 -24.50
N GLU A 212 22.46 21.86 -23.64
CA GLU A 212 22.18 22.19 -22.23
C GLU A 212 21.05 23.23 -22.03
N SER A 213 20.58 23.85 -23.12
CA SER A 213 19.47 24.81 -23.17
C SER A 213 18.08 24.18 -23.29
N ASP A 214 17.95 22.88 -23.59
CA ASP A 214 16.65 22.21 -23.78
C ASP A 214 16.19 21.45 -22.51
N PRO A 215 15.14 21.93 -21.81
CA PRO A 215 14.66 21.29 -20.59
C PRO A 215 13.81 20.03 -20.81
N GLU A 216 13.40 19.66 -22.04
CA GLU A 216 12.64 18.41 -22.28
C GLU A 216 13.52 17.15 -22.12
N TYR A 217 14.74 17.20 -22.63
CA TYR A 217 15.68 16.07 -22.58
C TYR A 217 16.39 15.95 -21.23
N GLY A 218 16.37 17.00 -20.42
CA GLY A 218 16.96 17.03 -19.08
C GLY A 218 18.47 17.24 -19.10
N TYR A 219 19.07 17.19 -17.92
CA TYR A 219 20.51 17.41 -17.77
C TYR A 219 21.28 16.10 -17.90
N ASN A 220 22.53 16.19 -18.36
CA ASN A 220 23.41 15.03 -18.54
C ASN A 220 24.86 15.32 -18.14
N ALA A 221 25.60 14.26 -17.81
CA ALA A 221 27.03 14.30 -17.53
C ALA A 221 27.74 12.99 -17.92
N PRO A 222 29.01 13.05 -18.37
CA PRO A 222 29.83 11.88 -18.57
C PRO A 222 30.43 11.41 -17.25
N ARG A 223 30.77 10.12 -17.18
CA ARG A 223 31.75 9.59 -16.22
C ARG A 223 32.69 8.63 -16.93
N LEU A 224 33.89 8.49 -16.37
CA LEU A 224 34.75 7.35 -16.63
C LEU A 224 34.79 6.48 -15.38
N LEU A 225 34.51 5.20 -15.56
CA LEU A 225 34.42 4.18 -14.52
C LEU A 225 35.40 3.06 -14.83
N ASP A 226 36.25 2.73 -13.87
CA ASP A 226 37.25 1.66 -13.98
C ASP A 226 37.60 1.08 -12.60
N MET A 227 38.44 0.04 -12.54
CA MET A 227 38.85 -0.62 -11.29
C MET A 227 40.37 -0.62 -11.15
N TYR A 228 40.88 0.11 -10.16
CA TYR A 228 42.33 0.22 -9.88
C TYR A 228 42.68 -0.39 -8.52
N ARG A 229 43.93 -0.81 -8.36
CA ARG A 229 44.52 -1.14 -7.06
C ARG A 229 45.13 0.11 -6.46
N ALA A 230 45.00 0.29 -5.15
CA ALA A 230 45.40 1.49 -4.43
C ALA A 230 46.28 1.16 -3.22
N ARG A 231 47.32 1.96 -2.98
CA ARG A 231 48.22 1.89 -1.82
C ARG A 231 48.66 3.28 -1.36
N THR A 232 49.00 3.43 -0.08
CA THR A 232 49.76 4.60 0.41
C THR A 232 51.20 4.58 -0.06
N THR A 233 51.82 5.76 -0.24
CA THR A 233 53.27 5.85 -0.53
C THR A 233 54.13 5.27 0.60
N TRP A 234 53.68 5.33 1.85
CA TRP A 234 54.37 4.74 3.00
C TRP A 234 54.55 3.21 2.87
N SER A 235 53.64 2.51 2.18
CA SER A 235 53.79 1.07 1.90
C SER A 235 55.00 0.73 1.00
N CYS A 236 55.56 1.72 0.30
CA CYS A 236 56.66 1.58 -0.66
C CYS A 236 57.95 2.31 -0.21
N PRO A 237 58.53 2.03 0.97
CA PRO A 237 59.60 2.85 1.57
C PRO A 237 60.88 2.94 0.73
N ASN A 238 61.13 1.95 -0.14
CA ASN A 238 62.30 1.90 -1.03
C ASN A 238 62.07 2.55 -2.42
N LYS A 239 60.91 3.17 -2.67
CA LYS A 239 60.59 3.84 -3.94
C LYS A 239 60.26 5.32 -3.74
N THR A 240 60.64 6.14 -4.71
CA THR A 240 60.32 7.57 -4.76
C THR A 240 59.21 7.84 -5.78
N LEU A 241 58.41 8.88 -5.57
CA LEU A 241 57.24 9.24 -6.41
C LEU A 241 57.54 9.23 -7.92
N THR A 242 58.70 9.79 -8.32
CA THR A 242 59.14 9.89 -9.72
C THR A 242 59.85 8.65 -10.27
N ARG A 243 60.03 7.60 -9.45
CA ARG A 243 60.71 6.35 -9.83
C ARG A 243 59.88 5.10 -9.48
N MET A 244 58.56 5.22 -9.39
CA MET A 244 57.70 4.07 -9.06
C MET A 244 57.92 2.88 -10.00
N TRP A 245 58.09 3.12 -11.30
CA TRP A 245 58.40 2.13 -12.34
C TRP A 245 59.80 1.47 -12.28
N TYR A 246 60.64 1.83 -11.32
CA TYR A 246 62.01 1.31 -11.19
C TYR A 246 62.16 0.51 -9.89
N ASN A 247 62.96 -0.55 -9.94
CA ASN A 247 63.42 -1.30 -8.77
C ASN A 247 64.44 -0.48 -7.96
N ALA A 248 64.76 -0.93 -6.74
CA ALA A 248 65.79 -0.32 -5.91
C ALA A 248 67.17 -0.25 -6.62
N ASP A 249 67.46 -1.24 -7.46
CA ASP A 249 68.70 -1.34 -8.26
C ASP A 249 68.72 -0.43 -9.50
N GLY A 250 67.65 0.36 -9.74
CA GLY A 250 67.52 1.25 -10.89
C GLY A 250 67.14 0.56 -12.21
N SER A 251 66.94 -0.76 -12.23
CA SER A 251 66.31 -1.47 -13.35
C SER A 251 64.82 -1.14 -13.44
N VAL A 252 64.28 -1.06 -14.66
CA VAL A 252 62.83 -0.90 -14.86
C VAL A 252 62.11 -2.22 -14.58
N CYS A 253 60.93 -2.17 -13.97
CA CYS A 253 60.11 -3.33 -13.68
C CYS A 253 59.43 -3.88 -14.95
N SER A 254 59.29 -5.21 -15.06
CA SER A 254 58.70 -5.85 -16.24
C SER A 254 57.19 -5.61 -16.38
N ASP A 255 56.47 -5.64 -15.25
CA ASP A 255 55.01 -5.61 -15.14
C ASP A 255 54.64 -4.88 -13.84
N ILE A 256 53.41 -4.36 -13.73
CA ILE A 256 52.93 -3.70 -12.50
C ILE A 256 53.08 -4.57 -11.24
N ASP A 257 52.78 -5.87 -11.32
CA ASP A 257 52.79 -6.71 -10.11
C ASP A 257 54.22 -7.11 -9.69
N SER A 258 55.20 -7.15 -10.62
CA SER A 258 56.61 -7.20 -10.23
C SER A 258 57.07 -5.86 -9.66
N CYS A 259 56.58 -4.75 -10.22
CA CYS A 259 56.83 -3.38 -9.75
C CYS A 259 56.33 -3.12 -8.30
N MET A 260 55.17 -3.68 -7.93
CA MET A 260 54.56 -3.49 -6.61
C MET A 260 54.96 -4.57 -5.58
N SER A 261 55.74 -5.58 -5.99
CA SER A 261 56.22 -6.66 -5.10
C SER A 261 57.14 -6.16 -3.98
N SER A 262 57.87 -5.07 -4.20
CA SER A 262 58.77 -4.45 -3.21
C SER A 262 58.05 -3.58 -2.16
N CYS A 263 56.73 -3.45 -2.25
CA CYS A 263 55.91 -2.68 -1.32
C CYS A 263 55.15 -3.60 -0.37
N LEU A 264 55.03 -3.20 0.90
CA LEU A 264 54.32 -3.92 1.96
C LEU A 264 52.90 -4.32 1.49
N PRO A 265 52.50 -5.61 1.58
CA PRO A 265 51.22 -6.07 1.05
C PRO A 265 50.02 -5.52 1.83
N ASN A 266 50.19 -5.29 3.13
CA ASN A 266 49.20 -4.66 4.00
C ASN A 266 48.91 -3.23 3.52
N GLY A 267 47.63 -2.89 3.32
CA GLY A 267 47.21 -1.58 2.80
C GLY A 267 46.94 -1.56 1.29
N THR A 268 46.71 -2.72 0.67
CA THR A 268 46.16 -2.82 -0.70
C THR A 268 44.63 -2.77 -0.68
N ALA A 269 44.07 -1.66 -1.17
CA ALA A 269 42.64 -1.56 -1.49
C ALA A 269 42.41 -1.82 -2.98
N VAL A 270 41.29 -2.43 -3.35
CA VAL A 270 40.77 -2.38 -4.73
C VAL A 270 39.68 -1.31 -4.75
N VAL A 271 39.87 -0.26 -5.55
CA VAL A 271 38.98 0.91 -5.58
C VAL A 271 38.33 1.04 -6.96
N GLY A 272 37.05 1.40 -6.98
CA GLY A 272 36.41 1.92 -8.17
C GLY A 272 36.95 3.31 -8.47
N LEU A 273 37.63 3.48 -9.60
CA LEU A 273 38.02 4.81 -10.09
C LEU A 273 36.81 5.45 -10.76
N VAL A 274 36.47 6.67 -10.35
CA VAL A 274 35.38 7.46 -10.90
C VAL A 274 35.92 8.83 -11.33
N ALA A 275 36.11 9.04 -12.63
CA ALA A 275 36.38 10.37 -13.14
C ALA A 275 35.05 11.10 -13.38
N ILE A 276 34.84 12.23 -12.69
CA ILE A 276 33.62 13.06 -12.80
C ILE A 276 33.92 14.44 -13.37
N ASP A 277 32.97 14.98 -14.14
CA ASP A 277 32.93 16.40 -14.45
C ASP A 277 32.09 17.12 -13.38
N ALA A 278 32.77 17.77 -12.43
CA ALA A 278 32.13 18.44 -11.30
C ALA A 278 31.16 19.56 -11.74
N ALA A 279 31.44 20.25 -12.85
CA ALA A 279 30.57 21.29 -13.37
C ALA A 279 29.32 20.72 -14.08
N ALA A 280 29.43 19.55 -14.71
CA ALA A 280 28.26 18.83 -15.22
C ALA A 280 27.40 18.28 -14.06
N GLU A 281 28.00 17.61 -13.07
CA GLU A 281 27.26 17.02 -11.95
C GLU A 281 26.57 18.05 -11.05
N ALA A 282 27.22 19.17 -10.76
CA ALA A 282 26.63 20.26 -9.98
C ALA A 282 25.37 20.84 -10.66
N ARG A 283 25.38 20.96 -12.00
CA ARG A 283 24.23 21.43 -12.78
C ARG A 283 23.08 20.43 -12.84
N MET A 284 23.38 19.13 -12.74
CA MET A 284 22.35 18.09 -12.58
C MET A 284 21.74 18.07 -11.17
N GLY A 285 22.40 18.68 -10.17
CA GLY A 285 22.02 18.57 -8.77
C GLY A 285 22.36 17.22 -8.13
N LEU A 286 23.36 16.49 -8.65
CA LEU A 286 23.77 15.19 -8.11
C LEU A 286 24.56 15.32 -6.81
N GLY A 287 23.94 14.89 -5.71
CA GLY A 287 24.38 15.08 -4.35
C GLY A 287 24.12 16.50 -3.88
N THR A 288 22.91 16.79 -3.37
CA THR A 288 22.61 18.09 -2.73
C THR A 288 23.51 18.37 -1.52
N ASP A 289 24.05 17.31 -0.92
CA ASP A 289 24.99 17.34 0.20
C ASP A 289 26.46 17.15 -0.24
N TYR A 290 26.78 17.27 -1.55
CA TYR A 290 28.15 17.11 -2.10
C TYR A 290 29.00 18.36 -1.90
N ASP A 291 29.32 18.67 -0.65
CA ASP A 291 30.15 19.81 -0.22
C ASP A 291 31.67 19.53 -0.36
N GLN A 292 32.06 19.00 -1.52
CA GLN A 292 33.42 18.51 -1.78
C GLN A 292 34.18 19.41 -2.75
N PRO A 293 35.51 19.60 -2.58
CA PRO A 293 36.30 20.53 -3.40
C PRO A 293 36.41 20.10 -4.87
N THR A 294 36.55 21.08 -5.77
CA THR A 294 36.79 20.84 -7.20
C THR A 294 38.18 20.26 -7.45
N LEU A 295 38.22 19.04 -7.99
CA LEU A 295 39.44 18.29 -8.32
C LEU A 295 40.26 18.91 -9.46
N ASN A 296 41.55 19.14 -9.21
CA ASN A 296 42.56 19.51 -10.21
C ASN A 296 43.41 18.31 -10.65
N GLU A 297 44.37 18.56 -11.54
CA GLU A 297 45.35 17.58 -12.04
C GLU A 297 46.24 17.08 -10.88
N GLY A 298 46.36 15.76 -10.71
CA GLY A 298 47.09 15.13 -9.59
C GLY A 298 46.35 15.07 -8.24
N GLU A 299 45.08 15.44 -8.16
CA GLU A 299 44.28 15.40 -6.92
C GLU A 299 43.25 14.25 -6.92
N VAL A 300 42.93 13.71 -5.73
CA VAL A 300 41.93 12.65 -5.54
C VAL A 300 41.08 12.89 -4.29
N ILE A 301 39.80 12.52 -4.35
CA ILE A 301 38.91 12.37 -3.19
C ILE A 301 38.67 10.88 -2.96
N LEU A 302 38.86 10.40 -1.74
CA LEU A 302 38.67 8.98 -1.40
C LEU A 302 37.35 8.76 -0.65
N SER A 303 36.77 7.56 -0.75
CA SER A 303 35.75 7.15 0.23
C SER A 303 36.41 6.79 1.57
N HIS A 304 35.71 7.03 2.67
CA HIS A 304 36.14 6.65 4.03
C HIS A 304 36.64 5.18 4.11
N ARG A 305 35.93 4.27 3.45
CA ARG A 305 36.29 2.85 3.37
C ARG A 305 37.53 2.58 2.51
N ALA A 306 37.76 3.36 1.46
CA ALA A 306 39.03 3.29 0.71
C ALA A 306 40.22 3.75 1.56
N SER A 307 40.07 4.80 2.38
CA SER A 307 41.13 5.22 3.32
C SER A 307 41.41 4.19 4.42
N ILE A 308 40.39 3.50 4.95
CA ILE A 308 40.58 2.41 5.92
C ILE A 308 41.31 1.23 5.30
N LEU A 309 40.88 0.76 4.13
CA LEU A 309 41.49 -0.40 3.44
C LEU A 309 42.95 -0.15 3.01
N MET A 310 43.35 1.12 2.81
CA MET A 310 44.73 1.52 2.55
C MET A 310 45.59 1.77 3.80
N GLY A 311 45.02 1.61 5.01
CA GLY A 311 45.73 1.79 6.27
C GLY A 311 45.61 3.20 6.87
N GLU A 312 44.39 3.70 7.01
CA GLU A 312 44.04 4.98 7.66
C GLU A 312 44.71 6.21 7.01
N VAL A 313 44.51 6.34 5.70
CA VAL A 313 44.98 7.51 4.91
C VAL A 313 44.34 8.81 5.40
N ASN A 314 45.13 9.88 5.52
CA ASN A 314 44.69 11.20 5.96
C ASN A 314 44.62 12.20 4.79
N VAL A 315 43.91 13.32 5.01
CA VAL A 315 43.89 14.43 4.05
C VAL A 315 45.27 15.08 3.96
N GLY A 316 45.80 15.18 2.75
CA GLY A 316 47.14 15.66 2.44
C GLY A 316 48.13 14.57 2.04
N ASP A 317 47.85 13.29 2.34
CA ASP A 317 48.70 12.15 2.00
C ASP A 317 48.77 11.89 0.48
N MET A 318 49.78 11.13 0.07
CA MET A 318 49.96 10.66 -1.31
C MET A 318 49.54 9.19 -1.45
N VAL A 319 48.69 8.92 -2.44
CA VAL A 319 48.18 7.58 -2.77
C VAL A 319 48.57 7.21 -4.20
N ILE A 320 48.94 5.95 -4.38
CA ILE A 320 49.35 5.34 -5.63
C ILE A 320 48.15 4.55 -6.17
N LEU A 321 47.68 4.86 -7.38
CA LEU A 321 46.64 4.11 -8.09
C LEU A 321 47.27 3.39 -9.30
N TYR A 322 47.18 2.06 -9.34
CA TYR A 322 47.84 1.25 -10.36
C TYR A 322 46.91 0.18 -10.96
N GLY A 323 47.09 -0.07 -12.25
CA GLY A 323 46.24 -0.97 -13.03
C GLY A 323 46.50 -0.88 -14.54
N ASN A 324 45.70 -1.61 -15.32
CA ASN A 324 45.74 -1.58 -16.77
C ASN A 324 44.56 -0.77 -17.31
N ALA A 325 44.88 0.33 -18.00
CA ALA A 325 43.89 1.32 -18.44
C ALA A 325 43.06 0.88 -19.67
N GLN A 326 43.47 -0.18 -20.37
CA GLN A 326 42.90 -0.63 -21.64
C GLN A 326 41.38 -0.89 -21.60
N ALA A 327 40.84 -1.22 -20.42
CA ALA A 327 39.42 -1.56 -20.26
C ALA A 327 38.49 -0.35 -20.44
N SER A 328 38.80 0.79 -19.82
CA SER A 328 37.94 1.99 -19.86
C SER A 328 38.38 3.02 -20.90
N THR A 329 39.70 3.23 -21.07
CA THR A 329 40.25 4.26 -21.97
C THR A 329 40.67 3.70 -23.32
N GLN A 330 40.04 2.60 -23.78
CA GLN A 330 40.37 1.89 -25.03
C GLN A 330 40.61 2.83 -26.24
N PHE A 331 39.86 3.93 -26.35
CA PHE A 331 40.04 4.92 -27.41
C PHE A 331 41.34 5.75 -27.27
N ALA A 332 41.67 6.26 -26.08
CA ALA A 332 42.97 6.91 -25.84
C ALA A 332 44.13 5.91 -25.96
N VAL A 333 43.95 4.70 -25.43
CA VAL A 333 44.91 3.59 -25.55
C VAL A 333 45.14 3.17 -27.00
N SER A 334 44.19 3.40 -27.91
CA SER A 334 44.40 3.18 -29.37
C SER A 334 45.40 4.14 -30.03
N LYS A 335 45.88 5.18 -29.30
CA LYS A 335 46.96 6.07 -29.73
C LYS A 335 48.36 5.55 -29.37
N LEU A 336 48.46 4.53 -28.51
CA LEU A 336 49.72 3.88 -28.18
C LEU A 336 50.25 3.05 -29.37
N ALA A 337 51.57 2.89 -29.47
CA ALA A 337 52.17 2.05 -30.49
C ALA A 337 51.88 0.56 -30.24
N HIS A 338 52.00 -0.29 -31.27
CA HIS A 338 51.60 -1.71 -31.18
C HIS A 338 52.41 -2.55 -30.17
N ASN A 339 53.53 -2.02 -29.65
CA ASN A 339 54.37 -2.65 -28.63
C ASN A 339 54.29 -1.94 -27.26
N ASP A 340 53.58 -0.81 -27.14
CA ASP A 340 53.45 -0.05 -25.90
C ASP A 340 52.46 -0.74 -24.95
N SER A 341 52.76 -0.77 -23.64
CA SER A 341 51.83 -1.29 -22.65
C SER A 341 50.83 -0.23 -22.18
N ALA A 342 49.58 -0.66 -21.92
CA ALA A 342 48.54 0.15 -21.28
C ALA A 342 48.57 0.06 -19.75
N GLU A 343 49.72 -0.35 -19.20
CA GLU A 343 49.95 -0.46 -17.76
C GLU A 343 50.33 0.91 -17.18
N VAL A 344 49.69 1.29 -16.07
CA VAL A 344 49.73 2.63 -15.49
C VAL A 344 49.94 2.57 -13.97
N ILE A 345 50.80 3.45 -13.46
CA ILE A 345 51.01 3.75 -12.04
C ILE A 345 50.89 5.27 -11.85
N MET A 346 49.73 5.75 -11.42
CA MET A 346 49.48 7.15 -11.09
C MET A 346 49.75 7.44 -9.61
N THR A 347 50.14 8.67 -9.30
CA THR A 347 50.26 9.16 -7.92
C THR A 347 49.40 10.40 -7.72
N PHE A 348 48.47 10.36 -6.78
CA PHE A 348 47.53 11.44 -6.48
C PHE A 348 47.68 11.93 -5.04
N ARG A 349 47.37 13.19 -4.79
CA ARG A 349 47.26 13.78 -3.46
C ARG A 349 45.81 13.75 -2.96
N VAL A 350 45.60 13.25 -1.75
CA VAL A 350 44.26 13.18 -1.14
C VAL A 350 43.85 14.58 -0.66
N ILE A 351 42.86 15.19 -1.32
CA ILE A 351 42.35 16.52 -0.96
C ILE A 351 41.15 16.48 -0.01
N SER A 352 40.41 15.37 0.01
CA SER A 352 39.30 15.14 0.94
C SER A 352 39.00 13.64 1.06
N ILE A 353 38.33 13.25 2.14
CA ILE A 353 37.84 11.91 2.39
C ILE A 353 36.33 12.01 2.64
N MET A 354 35.53 11.43 1.76
CA MET A 354 34.07 11.57 1.81
C MET A 354 33.47 10.59 2.85
N PRO A 355 32.70 11.10 3.84
CA PRO A 355 32.15 10.29 4.92
C PRO A 355 31.04 9.37 4.43
N GLU A 356 30.80 8.28 5.16
CA GLU A 356 29.82 7.25 4.76
C GLU A 356 28.35 7.68 4.77
N SER A 357 28.05 8.86 5.32
CA SER A 357 26.74 9.51 5.21
C SER A 357 26.50 10.18 3.85
N GLN A 358 27.55 10.47 3.06
CA GLN A 358 27.48 11.18 1.77
C GLN A 358 27.67 10.21 0.58
N ARG A 359 27.04 9.03 0.59
CA ARG A 359 27.19 7.99 -0.45
C ARG A 359 26.61 8.42 -1.81
N LYS A 360 27.43 9.07 -2.63
CA LYS A 360 27.10 9.50 -4.02
C LYS A 360 27.09 8.37 -5.05
N PHE A 361 27.68 7.21 -4.74
CA PHE A 361 27.75 6.03 -5.61
C PHE A 361 27.21 4.80 -4.84
N PRO A 362 26.08 4.20 -5.26
CA PRO A 362 25.38 3.16 -4.47
C PRO A 362 25.99 1.76 -4.58
N ASP A 363 26.65 1.44 -5.70
CA ASP A 363 27.17 0.11 -6.02
C ASP A 363 28.66 -0.08 -5.65
N MET A 364 29.31 0.92 -5.06
CA MET A 364 30.73 0.88 -4.70
C MET A 364 30.98 1.51 -3.32
N ASP A 365 31.46 0.71 -2.36
CA ASP A 365 31.85 1.20 -1.03
C ASP A 365 33.27 1.80 -1.02
N ALA A 366 34.20 1.19 -1.75
CA ALA A 366 35.58 1.65 -1.91
C ALA A 366 35.79 2.29 -3.29
N TYR A 367 35.99 3.61 -3.34
CA TYR A 367 36.20 4.35 -4.58
C TYR A 367 37.16 5.54 -4.41
N ALA A 368 37.71 5.96 -5.55
CA ALA A 368 38.57 7.13 -5.71
C ALA A 368 38.00 8.03 -6.81
N ILE A 369 37.75 9.29 -6.50
CA ILE A 369 37.18 10.28 -7.42
C ILE A 369 38.31 11.18 -7.97
N VAL A 370 38.39 11.31 -9.29
CA VAL A 370 39.35 12.15 -10.01
C VAL A 370 38.63 13.09 -11.01
N SER A 371 39.34 14.11 -11.51
CA SER A 371 38.75 15.07 -12.46
C SER A 371 38.66 14.48 -13.86
N PHE A 372 37.45 14.40 -14.43
CA PHE A 372 37.23 13.87 -15.79
C PHE A 372 38.02 14.64 -16.87
N GLN A 373 38.24 15.94 -16.67
CA GLN A 373 38.93 16.79 -17.63
C GLN A 373 40.46 16.66 -17.59
N THR A 374 41.06 16.26 -16.46
CA THR A 374 42.52 16.09 -16.33
C THR A 374 42.97 14.63 -16.39
N PHE A 375 42.07 13.68 -16.12
CA PHE A 375 42.41 12.27 -15.90
C PHE A 375 43.28 11.64 -17.01
N LEU A 376 43.07 11.96 -18.29
CA LEU A 376 43.92 11.42 -19.37
C LEU A 376 45.38 11.92 -19.32
N ARG A 377 45.64 13.10 -18.74
CA ARG A 377 47.00 13.61 -18.47
C ARG A 377 47.62 12.98 -17.24
N ASP A 378 46.82 12.79 -16.19
CA ASP A 378 47.24 12.08 -14.98
C ASP A 378 47.63 10.63 -15.34
N LEU A 379 46.83 9.97 -16.18
CA LEU A 379 47.08 8.66 -16.76
C LEU A 379 48.32 8.65 -17.66
N SER A 380 48.50 9.64 -18.55
CA SER A 380 49.67 9.70 -19.43
C SER A 380 50.99 9.83 -18.66
N LYS A 381 50.99 10.54 -17.52
CA LYS A 381 52.14 10.63 -16.61
C LYS A 381 52.44 9.32 -15.87
N GLY A 382 51.45 8.46 -15.72
CA GLY A 382 51.58 7.16 -15.03
C GLY A 382 51.98 5.99 -15.94
N LEU A 383 52.01 6.17 -17.26
CA LEU A 383 52.43 5.13 -18.23
C LEU A 383 53.87 4.66 -17.96
N GLY A 384 54.18 3.42 -18.36
CA GLY A 384 55.51 2.84 -18.18
C GLY A 384 56.60 3.57 -19.00
N PRO A 385 57.86 3.61 -18.52
CA PRO A 385 58.96 4.27 -19.22
C PRO A 385 59.41 3.55 -20.50
N TYR A 386 58.81 2.41 -20.83
CA TYR A 386 58.94 1.74 -22.12
C TYR A 386 58.01 2.30 -23.20
N THR A 387 56.94 3.02 -22.80
CA THR A 387 55.93 3.57 -23.72
C THR A 387 56.54 4.66 -24.60
N SER A 388 56.26 4.60 -25.90
CA SER A 388 56.73 5.59 -26.87
C SER A 388 56.28 7.01 -26.51
N ALA A 389 57.17 8.00 -26.66
CA ALA A 389 56.85 9.40 -26.35
C ALA A 389 55.65 9.92 -27.15
N ALA A 390 55.49 9.47 -28.41
CA ALA A 390 54.33 9.77 -29.24
C ALA A 390 53.03 9.12 -28.71
N GLY A 391 53.11 7.92 -28.11
CA GLY A 391 51.99 7.29 -27.41
C GLY A 391 51.58 8.07 -26.15
N VAL A 392 52.55 8.48 -25.33
CA VAL A 392 52.30 9.30 -24.13
C VAL A 392 51.64 10.63 -24.50
N GLU A 393 52.18 11.35 -25.50
CA GLU A 393 51.60 12.60 -26.00
C GLU A 393 50.22 12.39 -26.64
N GLY A 394 50.03 11.30 -27.39
CA GLY A 394 48.76 10.93 -27.99
C GLY A 394 47.65 10.66 -26.97
N VAL A 395 47.99 10.02 -25.84
CA VAL A 395 47.06 9.84 -24.70
C VAL A 395 46.78 11.18 -24.01
N ALA A 396 47.82 11.97 -23.70
CA ALA A 396 47.69 13.25 -23.00
C ALA A 396 46.83 14.29 -23.75
N ASN A 397 46.91 14.29 -25.08
CA ASN A 397 46.17 15.19 -25.96
C ASN A 397 44.83 14.61 -26.47
N THR A 398 44.45 13.39 -26.06
CA THR A 398 43.12 12.84 -26.40
C THR A 398 42.03 13.56 -25.62
N ASN A 399 40.93 13.91 -26.31
CA ASN A 399 39.76 14.56 -25.73
C ASN A 399 39.04 13.62 -24.74
N PRO A 400 38.93 13.95 -23.43
CA PRO A 400 38.26 13.08 -22.45
C PRO A 400 36.81 12.74 -22.80
N ASN A 401 36.11 13.64 -23.50
CA ASN A 401 34.73 13.44 -23.95
C ASN A 401 34.58 12.28 -24.96
N GLU A 402 35.67 11.83 -25.60
CA GLU A 402 35.66 10.67 -26.51
C GLU A 402 35.86 9.34 -25.76
N CYS A 403 36.19 9.38 -24.47
CA CYS A 403 36.49 8.21 -23.63
C CYS A 403 35.45 7.94 -22.51
N ALA A 404 34.25 8.56 -22.57
CA ALA A 404 33.25 8.38 -21.51
C ALA A 404 32.75 6.92 -21.46
N SER A 405 32.91 6.21 -20.34
CA SER A 405 32.46 4.81 -20.22
C SER A 405 30.97 4.71 -19.87
N ALA A 406 30.41 5.76 -19.27
CA ALA A 406 28.99 5.90 -18.99
C ALA A 406 28.55 7.36 -19.12
N VAL A 407 27.30 7.59 -19.53
CA VAL A 407 26.66 8.91 -19.53
C VAL A 407 25.36 8.82 -18.76
N TYR A 408 25.17 9.75 -17.83
CA TYR A 408 24.04 9.80 -16.91
C TYR A 408 23.10 10.94 -17.30
N PHE A 409 21.79 10.71 -17.18
CA PHE A 409 20.73 11.67 -17.48
C PHE A 409 19.75 11.80 -16.30
N ILE A 410 19.32 13.03 -16.05
CA ILE A 410 18.32 13.41 -15.03
C ILE A 410 17.23 14.25 -15.68
N MET A 411 15.97 13.93 -15.41
CA MET A 411 14.84 14.72 -15.87
C MET A 411 14.86 16.11 -15.20
N SER A 412 14.54 17.15 -15.96
CA SER A 412 14.34 18.50 -15.41
C SER A 412 13.29 18.46 -14.27
N PRO A 413 13.44 19.19 -13.14
CA PRO A 413 12.67 18.92 -11.92
C PRO A 413 11.15 18.90 -12.08
N ALA A 414 10.58 19.78 -12.92
CA ALA A 414 9.15 19.78 -13.24
C ALA A 414 8.72 18.52 -14.02
N THR A 415 9.52 18.08 -14.99
CA THR A 415 9.32 16.84 -15.75
C THR A 415 9.42 15.62 -14.83
N ARG A 416 10.44 15.59 -13.96
CA ARG A 416 10.70 14.53 -12.98
C ARG A 416 9.49 14.34 -12.05
N LEU A 417 9.00 15.42 -11.45
CA LEU A 417 7.78 15.40 -10.63
C LEU A 417 6.56 14.88 -11.42
N ASN A 418 6.33 15.33 -12.65
CA ASN A 418 5.21 14.87 -13.48
C ASN A 418 5.31 13.40 -13.89
N VAL A 419 6.54 12.89 -14.10
CA VAL A 419 6.79 11.49 -14.50
C VAL A 419 6.58 10.52 -13.34
N TYR A 420 7.08 10.86 -12.14
CA TYR A 420 7.07 9.99 -10.95
C TYR A 420 5.87 10.19 -9.99
N SER A 421 5.16 11.33 -10.06
CA SER A 421 3.93 11.61 -9.27
C SER A 421 2.82 10.53 -9.32
N PRO A 422 2.58 9.78 -10.42
CA PRO A 422 1.50 8.79 -10.43
C PRO A 422 1.79 7.56 -9.55
N THR A 423 0.97 7.30 -8.53
CA THR A 423 1.07 6.12 -7.63
C THR A 423 1.07 4.74 -8.30
N ASN A 424 0.75 4.66 -9.60
CA ASN A 424 0.71 3.41 -10.36
C ASN A 424 2.04 3.19 -11.11
N TYR A 425 2.84 2.21 -10.68
CA TYR A 425 4.10 1.80 -11.31
C TYR A 425 3.98 1.57 -12.84
N ASN A 426 2.87 1.02 -13.34
CA ASN A 426 2.67 0.81 -14.79
C ASN A 426 2.38 2.11 -15.56
N ARG A 427 2.13 3.24 -14.87
CA ARG A 427 2.12 4.58 -15.45
C ARG A 427 3.50 5.22 -15.36
N ILE A 428 4.17 5.17 -14.19
CA ILE A 428 5.58 5.62 -14.04
C ILE A 428 6.46 4.96 -15.11
N ARG A 429 6.47 3.62 -15.20
CA ARG A 429 7.25 2.87 -16.20
C ARG A 429 6.97 3.32 -17.64
N ARG A 430 5.71 3.63 -17.99
CA ARG A 430 5.38 4.13 -19.33
C ARG A 430 5.87 5.55 -19.55
N ASN A 431 5.76 6.43 -18.55
CA ASN A 431 6.27 7.79 -18.61
C ASN A 431 7.80 7.80 -18.76
N VAL A 432 8.52 7.06 -17.89
CA VAL A 432 9.99 6.93 -17.90
C VAL A 432 10.49 6.34 -19.22
N VAL A 433 9.87 5.26 -19.71
CA VAL A 433 10.25 4.64 -20.99
C VAL A 433 9.88 5.53 -22.19
N ALA A 434 8.79 6.29 -22.13
CA ALA A 434 8.46 7.23 -23.21
C ALA A 434 9.44 8.41 -23.27
N TRP A 435 9.95 8.88 -22.13
CA TRP A 435 11.01 9.89 -22.07
C TRP A 435 12.35 9.32 -22.54
N SER A 436 12.82 8.21 -21.95
CA SER A 436 14.11 7.63 -22.34
C SER A 436 14.13 7.15 -23.79
N SER A 437 13.01 6.65 -24.32
CA SER A 437 12.91 6.27 -25.74
C SER A 437 13.08 7.44 -26.71
N ARG A 438 12.87 8.71 -26.31
CA ARG A 438 13.17 9.89 -27.14
C ARG A 438 14.68 10.14 -27.21
N ILE A 439 15.39 9.95 -26.10
CA ILE A 439 16.85 10.07 -26.04
C ILE A 439 17.48 8.93 -26.85
N LEU A 440 17.02 7.69 -26.62
CA LEU A 440 17.55 6.49 -27.26
C LEU A 440 17.19 6.37 -28.75
N SER A 441 16.10 7.00 -29.23
CA SER A 441 15.81 7.06 -30.67
C SER A 441 16.81 7.91 -31.44
N SER A 442 17.34 8.98 -30.84
CA SER A 442 18.34 9.86 -31.46
C SER A 442 19.76 9.28 -31.40
N LEU A 443 20.07 8.47 -30.38
CA LEU A 443 21.38 7.83 -30.20
C LEU A 443 21.53 6.45 -30.87
N GLY A 444 20.42 5.80 -31.24
CA GLY A 444 20.43 4.53 -31.96
C GLY A 444 20.41 3.29 -31.06
N LEU A 445 19.23 2.67 -30.96
CA LEU A 445 18.90 1.51 -30.09
C LEU A 445 19.76 0.24 -30.21
N MET A 446 20.69 0.16 -31.18
CA MET A 446 21.51 -1.04 -31.45
C MET A 446 22.97 -0.93 -31.00
N GLN A 447 23.44 0.26 -30.62
CA GLN A 447 24.86 0.55 -30.33
C GLN A 447 25.14 0.83 -28.84
N ILE A 448 24.09 0.97 -28.03
CA ILE A 448 24.17 1.34 -26.62
C ILE A 448 23.25 0.45 -25.76
N ASN A 449 23.67 0.22 -24.52
CA ASN A 449 22.86 -0.35 -23.46
C ASN A 449 22.30 0.79 -22.59
N ALA A 450 21.05 0.68 -22.16
CA ALA A 450 20.35 1.74 -21.43
C ALA A 450 19.60 1.20 -20.21
N PHE A 451 19.85 1.79 -19.04
CA PHE A 451 19.30 1.37 -17.77
C PHE A 451 18.52 2.51 -17.11
N ALA A 452 17.20 2.33 -16.99
CA ALA A 452 16.33 3.23 -16.25
C ALA A 452 16.37 2.88 -14.75
N THR A 453 17.34 3.44 -14.04
CA THR A 453 17.84 3.02 -12.72
C THR A 453 16.84 3.17 -11.57
N GLN A 454 15.88 4.08 -11.67
CA GLN A 454 14.81 4.20 -10.66
C GLN A 454 13.71 3.13 -10.80
N LEU A 455 13.60 2.45 -11.95
CA LEU A 455 12.54 1.46 -12.15
C LEU A 455 12.74 0.17 -11.31
N PRO A 456 13.96 -0.39 -11.14
CA PRO A 456 14.22 -1.46 -10.17
C PRO A 456 13.78 -1.16 -8.74
N GLY A 457 14.20 -0.02 -8.15
CA GLY A 457 13.83 0.36 -6.79
C GLY A 457 12.31 0.54 -6.61
N LEU A 458 11.69 1.31 -7.52
CA LEU A 458 10.23 1.48 -7.55
C LEU A 458 9.46 0.19 -7.85
N PHE A 459 10.05 -0.79 -8.54
CA PHE A 459 9.45 -2.11 -8.77
C PHE A 459 9.46 -2.97 -7.51
N SER A 460 10.47 -2.82 -6.65
CA SER A 460 10.54 -3.47 -5.34
C SER A 460 9.44 -2.93 -4.41
N THR A 461 9.33 -1.61 -4.30
CA THR A 461 8.37 -0.94 -3.40
C THR A 461 6.92 -0.88 -3.91
N ARG A 462 6.66 -1.18 -5.19
CA ARG A 462 5.33 -0.98 -5.84
C ARG A 462 4.14 -1.58 -5.08
N LEU A 463 4.27 -2.77 -4.48
CA LEU A 463 3.17 -3.42 -3.78
C LEU A 463 2.82 -2.68 -2.49
N PHE A 464 3.85 -2.29 -1.73
CA PHE A 464 3.73 -1.49 -0.52
C PHE A 464 3.19 -0.09 -0.82
N SER A 465 3.68 0.57 -1.88
CA SER A 465 3.17 1.87 -2.34
C SER A 465 1.67 1.82 -2.71
N VAL A 466 1.26 0.83 -3.52
CA VAL A 466 -0.14 0.63 -3.90
C VAL A 466 -1.00 0.35 -2.68
N PHE A 467 -0.58 -0.58 -1.82
CA PHE A 467 -1.31 -0.95 -0.59
C PHE A 467 -1.48 0.24 0.37
N THR A 468 -0.44 1.05 0.58
CA THR A 468 -0.50 2.28 1.39
C THR A 468 -1.46 3.32 0.80
N GLY A 469 -1.47 3.52 -0.52
CA GLY A 469 -2.45 4.40 -1.16
C GLY A 469 -3.90 3.92 -0.98
N LEU A 470 -4.10 2.60 -0.95
CA LEU A 470 -5.41 1.97 -0.73
C LEU A 470 -5.88 2.06 0.71
N THR A 471 -5.03 1.78 1.72
CA THR A 471 -5.40 1.92 3.13
C THR A 471 -5.73 3.38 3.48
N MET A 472 -4.99 4.35 2.94
CA MET A 472 -5.31 5.79 3.03
C MET A 472 -6.68 6.12 2.41
N SER A 473 -7.00 5.54 1.25
CA SER A 473 -8.31 5.71 0.59
C SER A 473 -9.46 5.12 1.40
N VAL A 474 -9.23 3.98 2.05
CA VAL A 474 -10.17 3.30 2.95
C VAL A 474 -10.41 4.10 4.23
N ILE A 475 -9.34 4.65 4.82
CA ILE A 475 -9.40 5.59 5.95
C ILE A 475 -10.31 6.77 5.63
N LEU A 476 -10.11 7.41 4.48
CA LEU A 476 -10.91 8.55 4.02
C LEU A 476 -12.41 8.19 3.86
N LEU A 477 -12.72 7.04 3.25
CA LEU A 477 -14.11 6.60 3.05
C LEU A 477 -14.81 6.32 4.39
N ALA A 478 -14.16 5.59 5.29
CA ALA A 478 -14.72 5.27 6.60
C ALA A 478 -14.88 6.51 7.49
N LEU A 479 -13.94 7.47 7.43
CA LEU A 479 -14.07 8.74 8.13
C LEU A 479 -15.20 9.59 7.57
N ALA A 480 -15.38 9.66 6.25
CA ALA A 480 -16.55 10.30 5.66
C ALA A 480 -17.86 9.63 6.13
N PHE A 481 -17.91 8.29 6.19
CA PHE A 481 -19.06 7.55 6.73
C PHE A 481 -19.34 7.86 8.21
N LEU A 482 -18.33 7.80 9.08
CA LEU A 482 -18.44 8.15 10.50
C LEU A 482 -18.92 9.60 10.70
N SER A 483 -18.50 10.51 9.81
CA SER A 483 -18.91 11.91 9.80
C SER A 483 -20.37 12.09 9.39
N VAL A 484 -20.85 11.36 8.37
CA VAL A 484 -22.28 11.31 8.03
C VAL A 484 -23.09 10.82 9.23
N VAL A 485 -22.65 9.76 9.92
CA VAL A 485 -23.32 9.23 11.12
C VAL A 485 -23.35 10.25 12.26
N LEU A 486 -22.27 10.97 12.52
CA LEU A 486 -22.18 12.00 13.57
C LEU A 486 -23.07 13.21 13.27
N ILE A 487 -23.01 13.76 12.06
CA ILE A 487 -23.86 14.90 11.68
C ILE A 487 -25.33 14.47 11.64
N TYR A 488 -25.63 13.24 11.23
CA TYR A 488 -26.97 12.67 11.29
C TYR A 488 -27.50 12.59 12.74
N THR A 489 -26.72 12.12 13.71
CA THR A 489 -27.17 12.08 15.12
C THR A 489 -27.36 13.47 15.69
N LEU A 490 -26.43 14.41 15.45
CA LEU A 490 -26.55 15.82 15.85
C LEU A 490 -27.82 16.47 15.28
N LEU A 491 -28.02 16.43 13.96
CA LEU A 491 -29.18 17.02 13.29
C LEU A 491 -30.50 16.35 13.72
N THR A 492 -30.51 15.02 13.92
CA THR A 492 -31.71 14.32 14.42
C THR A 492 -32.12 14.84 15.80
N VAL A 493 -31.18 15.06 16.72
CA VAL A 493 -31.49 15.57 18.07
C VAL A 493 -31.94 17.03 18.04
N GLY A 494 -31.33 17.87 17.19
CA GLY A 494 -31.79 19.24 16.94
C GLY A 494 -33.22 19.30 16.40
N VAL A 495 -33.55 18.41 15.46
CA VAL A 495 -34.90 18.27 14.88
C VAL A 495 -35.90 17.68 15.88
N GLU A 496 -35.56 16.62 16.62
CA GLU A 496 -36.46 15.94 17.55
C GLU A 496 -36.85 16.79 18.75
N THR A 497 -35.94 17.63 19.24
CA THR A 497 -36.26 18.63 20.27
C THR A 497 -37.21 19.72 19.72
N LYS A 498 -37.03 20.17 18.48
CA LYS A 498 -37.80 21.29 17.88
C LYS A 498 -39.13 20.92 17.21
N LYS A 499 -39.58 19.67 17.24
CA LYS A 499 -40.83 19.23 16.55
C LYS A 499 -42.04 20.13 16.83
N TYR A 500 -42.16 20.65 18.06
CA TYR A 500 -43.22 21.56 18.45
C TYR A 500 -43.08 22.97 17.85
N GLU A 501 -41.88 23.58 17.91
CA GLU A 501 -41.58 24.87 17.25
C GLU A 501 -41.84 24.79 15.73
N LEU A 502 -41.37 23.72 15.09
CA LEU A 502 -41.54 23.45 13.66
C LEU A 502 -43.02 23.18 13.31
N GLY A 503 -43.81 22.66 14.26
CA GLY A 503 -45.26 22.51 14.16
C GLY A 503 -46.00 23.86 14.20
N ILE A 504 -45.63 24.76 15.12
CA ILE A 504 -46.16 26.13 15.18
C ILE A 504 -45.79 26.90 13.92
N GLN A 505 -44.54 26.79 13.44
CA GLN A 505 -44.09 27.41 12.20
C GLN A 505 -44.94 27.00 10.98
N ARG A 506 -45.39 25.74 10.91
CA ARG A 506 -46.34 25.27 9.89
C ARG A 506 -47.75 25.86 10.05
N MET A 507 -48.21 26.19 11.26
CA MET A 507 -49.46 26.94 11.47
C MET A 507 -49.33 28.39 10.97
N VAL A 508 -48.17 29.02 11.19
CA VAL A 508 -47.88 30.41 10.80
C VAL A 508 -47.69 30.58 9.28
N GLY A 509 -47.63 29.48 8.53
CA GLY A 509 -47.63 29.48 7.05
C GLY A 509 -46.36 28.96 6.38
N LEU A 510 -45.39 28.41 7.14
CA LEU A 510 -44.20 27.82 6.54
C LEU A 510 -44.53 26.48 5.86
N THR A 511 -44.35 26.43 4.53
CA THR A 511 -44.56 25.23 3.70
C THR A 511 -43.60 24.10 4.09
N LYS A 512 -43.89 22.88 3.61
CA LYS A 512 -42.96 21.74 3.76
C LYS A 512 -41.59 22.03 3.14
N GLU A 513 -41.54 22.79 2.04
CA GLU A 513 -40.31 23.16 1.34
C GLU A 513 -39.48 24.17 2.15
N ASN A 514 -40.14 25.17 2.73
CA ASN A 514 -39.48 26.14 3.61
C ASN A 514 -38.87 25.48 4.86
N LEU A 515 -39.47 24.40 5.37
CA LEU A 515 -38.89 23.58 6.45
C LEU A 515 -37.64 22.80 6.02
N ILE A 516 -37.59 22.30 4.77
CA ILE A 516 -36.40 21.66 4.21
C ILE A 516 -35.26 22.68 4.16
N PHE A 517 -35.54 23.87 3.63
CA PHE A 517 -34.58 24.97 3.60
C PHE A 517 -34.11 25.40 5.00
N LEU A 518 -35.01 25.53 5.99
CA LEU A 518 -34.63 25.89 7.36
C LEU A 518 -33.67 24.87 7.98
N VAL A 519 -33.95 23.57 7.89
CA VAL A 519 -33.08 22.51 8.44
C VAL A 519 -31.72 22.49 7.73
N LEU A 520 -31.71 22.70 6.41
CA LEU A 520 -30.48 22.78 5.62
C LEU A 520 -29.67 24.05 5.95
N THR A 521 -30.32 25.20 6.15
CA THR A 521 -29.67 26.44 6.64
C THR A 521 -29.07 26.24 8.03
N ASN A 522 -29.77 25.59 8.96
CA ASN A 522 -29.24 25.27 10.28
C ASN A 522 -28.02 24.34 10.22
N ALA A 523 -27.98 23.39 9.28
CA ALA A 523 -26.79 22.56 9.04
C ALA A 523 -25.62 23.39 8.48
N TYR A 524 -25.87 24.23 7.46
CA TYR A 524 -24.80 25.03 6.85
C TYR A 524 -24.26 26.16 7.72
N ALA A 525 -25.04 26.63 8.71
CA ALA A 525 -24.63 27.68 9.64
C ALA A 525 -23.34 27.35 10.40
N PHE A 526 -23.12 26.07 10.77
CA PHE A 526 -21.87 25.64 11.42
C PHE A 526 -20.86 25.00 10.45
N THR A 527 -21.29 24.43 9.33
CA THR A 527 -20.36 23.74 8.41
C THR A 527 -19.54 24.71 7.57
N LEU A 528 -20.09 25.85 7.13
CA LEU A 528 -19.36 26.84 6.33
C LEU A 528 -18.16 27.45 7.09
N PRO A 529 -18.30 27.93 8.35
CA PRO A 529 -17.16 28.37 9.15
C PRO A 529 -16.17 27.24 9.45
N ALA A 530 -16.67 26.03 9.75
CA ALA A 530 -15.83 24.87 10.08
C ALA A 530 -14.99 24.38 8.89
N TRP A 531 -15.55 24.43 7.67
CA TRP A 531 -14.84 24.13 6.44
C TRP A 531 -13.73 25.15 6.16
N LEU A 532 -14.04 26.45 6.21
CA LEU A 532 -13.07 27.50 5.93
C LEU A 532 -11.91 27.49 6.94
N ILE A 533 -12.21 27.38 8.24
CA ILE A 533 -11.19 27.28 9.29
C ILE A 533 -10.45 25.94 9.21
N GLY A 534 -11.13 24.85 8.84
CA GLY A 534 -10.53 23.52 8.65
C GLY A 534 -9.50 23.47 7.52
N LEU A 535 -9.72 24.20 6.41
CA LEU A 535 -8.72 24.36 5.35
C LEU A 535 -7.46 25.11 5.84
N VAL A 536 -7.64 26.23 6.56
CA VAL A 536 -6.53 27.04 7.10
C VAL A 536 -5.74 26.26 8.15
N ALA A 537 -6.42 25.59 9.07
CA ALA A 537 -5.80 24.71 10.06
C ALA A 537 -5.11 23.50 9.40
N GLY A 538 -5.65 22.98 8.31
CA GLY A 538 -5.03 21.96 7.46
C GLY A 538 -3.69 22.42 6.87
N GLN A 539 -3.58 23.66 6.37
CA GLN A 539 -2.31 24.23 5.88
C GLN A 539 -1.28 24.39 7.01
N GLY A 540 -1.71 24.84 8.19
CA GLY A 540 -0.84 24.91 9.37
C GLY A 540 -0.30 23.52 9.76
N ALA A 541 -1.19 22.53 9.87
CA ALA A 541 -0.81 21.16 10.21
C ALA A 541 0.07 20.49 9.13
N TYR A 542 -0.21 20.72 7.84
CA TYR A 542 0.63 20.24 6.74
C TYR A 542 2.04 20.84 6.80
N THR A 543 2.16 22.13 7.13
CA THR A 543 3.46 22.80 7.32
C THR A 543 4.25 22.20 8.49
N GLY A 544 3.57 21.83 9.58
CA GLY A 544 4.18 21.08 10.69
C GLY A 544 4.66 19.69 10.29
N ILE A 545 3.88 18.95 9.50
CA ILE A 545 4.30 17.64 8.97
C ILE A 545 5.47 17.79 7.99
N ARG A 546 5.49 18.83 7.14
CA ARG A 546 6.64 19.17 6.26
C ARG A 546 7.93 19.35 7.06
N PHE A 547 7.89 20.13 8.16
CA PHE A 547 9.06 20.30 9.02
C PHE A 547 9.53 18.97 9.66
N MET A 548 8.60 18.10 10.04
CA MET A 548 8.94 16.78 10.56
C MET A 548 9.56 15.87 9.48
N PHE A 549 9.02 15.85 8.26
CA PHE A 549 9.54 15.05 7.14
C PHE A 549 10.96 15.47 6.73
N LEU A 550 11.22 16.79 6.69
CA LEU A 550 12.57 17.33 6.50
C LEU A 550 13.52 16.79 7.58
N LYS A 551 13.14 16.90 8.87
CA LYS A 551 14.02 16.47 9.98
C LYS A 551 14.20 14.95 10.11
N LEU A 552 13.24 14.13 9.67
CA LEU A 552 13.30 12.67 9.83
C LEU A 552 13.86 11.91 8.62
N VAL A 553 13.65 12.39 7.39
CA VAL A 553 13.96 11.65 6.14
C VAL A 553 14.62 12.54 5.07
N ASN A 554 14.94 13.80 5.39
CA ASN A 554 15.54 14.77 4.46
C ASN A 554 14.77 14.93 3.13
N VAL A 555 13.42 14.85 3.18
CA VAL A 555 12.53 14.99 2.01
C VAL A 555 11.86 16.36 2.01
N GLU A 556 12.18 17.16 1.00
CA GLU A 556 11.54 18.44 0.69
C GLU A 556 10.10 18.24 0.18
N LEU A 557 9.12 18.27 1.08
CA LEU A 557 7.71 18.43 0.69
C LEU A 557 7.45 19.88 0.24
N PRO A 558 6.55 20.13 -0.73
CA PRO A 558 6.20 21.49 -1.16
C PRO A 558 5.55 22.30 -0.03
N MET A 559 5.61 23.63 -0.10
CA MET A 559 5.07 24.51 0.96
C MET A 559 3.54 24.51 1.00
N PHE A 560 2.87 24.36 -0.14
CA PHE A 560 1.41 24.48 -0.26
C PHE A 560 0.74 23.13 -0.49
N ILE A 561 -0.45 22.98 0.12
CA ILE A 561 -1.37 21.87 -0.12
C ILE A 561 -1.74 21.75 -1.60
N SER A 562 -1.85 20.52 -2.10
CA SER A 562 -2.33 20.25 -3.46
C SER A 562 -3.77 20.71 -3.68
N GLY A 563 -4.05 21.34 -4.83
CA GLY A 563 -5.42 21.71 -5.21
C GLY A 563 -6.40 20.53 -5.22
N ALA A 564 -5.91 19.30 -5.44
CA ALA A 564 -6.71 18.09 -5.35
C ALA A 564 -7.19 17.77 -3.93
N SER A 565 -6.33 17.92 -2.91
CA SER A 565 -6.72 17.68 -1.51
C SER A 565 -7.64 18.77 -0.98
N VAL A 566 -7.48 20.02 -1.43
CA VAL A 566 -8.49 21.08 -1.18
C VAL A 566 -9.84 20.68 -1.79
N GLY A 567 -9.88 20.31 -3.07
CA GLY A 567 -11.12 19.95 -3.77
C GLY A 567 -11.88 18.77 -3.14
N TRP A 568 -11.18 17.70 -2.76
CA TRP A 568 -11.81 16.58 -2.05
C TRP A 568 -12.26 16.95 -0.62
N ALA A 569 -11.51 17.80 0.08
CA ALA A 569 -11.90 18.27 1.41
C ALA A 569 -13.10 19.24 1.38
N THR A 570 -13.26 20.05 0.32
CA THR A 570 -14.47 20.87 0.13
C THR A 570 -15.69 19.99 -0.17
N LEU A 571 -15.53 18.98 -1.03
CA LEU A 571 -16.58 18.00 -1.35
C LEU A 571 -17.02 17.23 -0.09
N ALA A 572 -16.08 16.81 0.76
CA ALA A 572 -16.39 16.21 2.06
C ALA A 572 -17.11 17.20 2.99
N GLY A 573 -16.49 18.35 3.29
CA GLY A 573 -17.01 19.33 4.25
C GLY A 573 -18.39 19.91 3.90
N LEU A 574 -18.67 20.11 2.62
CA LEU A 574 -19.93 20.68 2.14
C LEU A 574 -20.95 19.61 1.70
N GLY A 575 -20.52 18.41 1.30
CA GLY A 575 -21.39 17.32 0.85
C GLY A 575 -21.92 16.42 1.97
N ILE A 576 -21.09 16.09 2.97
CA ILE A 576 -21.48 15.26 4.14
C ILE A 576 -22.73 15.83 4.85
N PRO A 577 -22.88 17.16 5.08
CA PRO A 577 -24.08 17.74 5.67
C PRO A 577 -25.36 17.49 4.87
N ILE A 578 -25.31 17.52 3.53
CA ILE A 578 -26.46 17.23 2.66
C ILE A 578 -26.93 15.79 2.93
N VAL A 579 -26.01 14.83 2.80
CA VAL A 579 -26.27 13.39 2.98
C VAL A 579 -26.78 13.09 4.39
N ALA A 580 -26.19 13.70 5.42
CA ALA A 580 -26.60 13.55 6.81
C ALA A 580 -27.98 14.18 7.11
N SER A 581 -28.33 15.28 6.45
CA SER A 581 -29.62 15.97 6.63
C SER A 581 -30.82 15.24 6.02
N PHE A 582 -30.58 14.35 5.04
CA PHE A 582 -31.62 13.65 4.28
C PHE A 582 -32.63 12.89 5.15
N PHE A 583 -32.16 12.07 6.09
CA PHE A 583 -33.03 11.30 6.98
C PHE A 583 -33.84 12.17 7.98
N PRO A 584 -33.23 13.16 8.68
CA PRO A 584 -33.96 14.15 9.48
C PRO A 584 -35.03 14.89 8.69
N ILE A 585 -34.71 15.35 7.47
CA ILE A 585 -35.64 16.02 6.56
C ILE A 585 -36.82 15.11 6.20
N LEU A 586 -36.54 13.88 5.77
CA LEU A 586 -37.59 12.90 5.42
C LEU A 586 -38.51 12.62 6.62
N SER A 587 -37.96 12.58 7.83
CA SER A 587 -38.75 12.42 9.06
C SER A 587 -39.71 13.60 9.31
N LEU A 588 -39.33 14.83 8.97
CA LEU A 588 -40.18 16.02 9.13
C LEU A 588 -41.28 16.12 8.06
N VAL A 589 -40.93 15.87 6.80
CA VAL A 589 -41.84 15.96 5.64
C VAL A 589 -42.98 14.93 5.74
N SER A 590 -42.70 13.77 6.35
CA SER A 590 -43.65 12.68 6.59
C SER A 590 -44.52 12.84 7.85
N GLN A 591 -44.15 13.70 8.80
CA GLN A 591 -44.95 13.94 10.00
C GLN A 591 -46.21 14.78 9.71
N SER A 592 -47.36 14.31 10.20
CA SER A 592 -48.62 15.06 10.16
C SER A 592 -48.52 16.29 11.07
N LEU A 593 -49.32 17.33 10.78
CA LEU A 593 -49.32 18.53 11.60
C LEU A 593 -49.84 18.26 13.03
N PRO A 594 -50.96 17.54 13.24
CA PRO A 594 -51.41 17.18 14.60
C PRO A 594 -50.39 16.40 15.44
N ASP A 595 -49.63 15.47 14.84
CA ASP A 595 -48.63 14.67 15.55
C ASP A 595 -47.45 15.52 16.06
N ALA A 596 -47.10 16.60 15.35
CA ALA A 596 -46.00 17.50 15.74
C ALA A 596 -46.35 18.44 16.91
N ILE A 597 -47.64 18.74 17.08
CA ILE A 597 -48.16 19.70 18.07
C ILE A 597 -48.65 19.02 19.36
N ASN A 598 -48.91 17.71 19.33
CA ASN A 598 -49.50 16.99 20.45
C ASN A 598 -48.52 16.69 21.61
N THR A 599 -48.40 17.65 22.53
CA THR A 599 -47.55 17.58 23.74
C THR A 599 -48.01 16.57 24.80
N SER A 600 -49.21 15.99 24.68
CA SER A 600 -49.83 15.17 25.74
C SER A 600 -49.31 13.73 25.85
N ARG A 601 -48.61 13.21 24.83
CA ARG A 601 -48.02 11.87 24.88
C ARG A 601 -46.66 11.93 25.57
N SER A 602 -46.48 11.14 26.63
CA SER A 602 -45.16 10.92 27.24
C SER A 602 -44.20 10.33 26.20
N ARG A 603 -42.98 10.89 26.09
CA ARG A 603 -41.95 10.42 25.13
C ARG A 603 -41.57 8.95 25.36
N ASN A 604 -41.68 8.47 26.61
CA ASN A 604 -41.53 7.06 26.99
C ASN A 604 -42.90 6.37 27.19
N SER A 605 -43.65 6.17 26.10
CA SER A 605 -44.79 5.23 26.11
C SER A 605 -44.28 3.79 26.09
N GLY A 606 -44.38 3.10 27.25
CA GLY A 606 -43.88 1.72 27.41
C GLY A 606 -44.57 0.69 26.50
N VAL A 607 -45.76 1.01 25.98
CA VAL A 607 -46.48 0.22 24.97
C VAL A 607 -46.86 1.14 23.82
N ILE A 608 -46.45 0.77 22.59
CA ILE A 608 -46.83 1.47 21.36
C ILE A 608 -47.86 0.61 20.61
N TYR A 609 -49.13 0.96 20.73
CA TYR A 609 -50.23 0.31 20.00
C TYR A 609 -50.15 0.67 18.50
N LYS A 610 -49.38 -0.09 17.72
CA LYS A 610 -49.23 0.14 16.28
C LYS A 610 -50.39 -0.49 15.50
N ILE A 611 -51.52 0.20 15.42
CA ILE A 611 -52.70 -0.24 14.67
C ILE A 611 -52.37 -0.26 13.17
N GLN A 612 -51.97 -1.43 12.65
CA GLN A 612 -51.81 -1.65 11.22
C GLN A 612 -53.17 -2.01 10.61
N ARG A 613 -53.77 -1.08 9.88
CA ARG A 613 -54.80 -1.43 8.88
C ARG A 613 -54.17 -2.32 7.82
N LYS A 614 -54.88 -3.36 7.38
CA LYS A 614 -54.37 -4.44 6.52
C LYS A 614 -54.41 -4.07 5.02
N ASP A 615 -54.51 -2.78 4.72
CA ASP A 615 -55.01 -2.24 3.45
C ASP A 615 -53.89 -1.59 2.63
N SER A 616 -52.83 -2.34 2.35
CA SER A 616 -51.94 -2.16 1.18
C SER A 616 -50.81 -3.19 1.18
N THR A 617 -50.47 -3.71 -0.01
CA THR A 617 -49.28 -4.52 -0.28
C THR A 617 -48.01 -3.65 -0.29
N GLN A 618 -47.73 -2.99 0.83
CA GLN A 618 -46.55 -2.14 0.98
C GLN A 618 -45.27 -2.97 0.93
N TRP A 619 -44.50 -2.79 -0.13
CA TRP A 619 -43.17 -3.37 -0.27
C TRP A 619 -42.32 -2.96 0.94
N SER A 620 -41.74 -3.95 1.63
CA SER A 620 -40.84 -3.68 2.74
C SER A 620 -39.53 -3.11 2.21
N GLY A 621 -39.43 -1.78 2.16
CA GLY A 621 -38.23 -1.04 1.74
C GLY A 621 -36.90 -1.60 2.30
N PRO A 622 -36.83 -2.05 3.57
CA PRO A 622 -35.64 -2.74 4.10
C PRO A 622 -35.26 -4.03 3.38
N MET A 623 -36.22 -4.84 2.91
CA MET A 623 -35.92 -6.08 2.17
C MET A 623 -35.56 -5.80 0.71
N PHE A 624 -36.15 -4.77 0.10
CA PHE A 624 -35.70 -4.29 -1.21
C PHE A 624 -34.25 -3.77 -1.14
N ALA A 625 -33.93 -2.95 -0.13
CA ALA A 625 -32.57 -2.47 0.12
C ALA A 625 -31.58 -3.61 0.42
N LEU A 626 -32.00 -4.63 1.17
CA LEU A 626 -31.20 -5.83 1.42
C LEU A 626 -30.93 -6.63 0.13
N GLY A 627 -31.95 -6.79 -0.72
CA GLY A 627 -31.81 -7.44 -2.03
C GLY A 627 -30.86 -6.68 -2.96
N VAL A 628 -30.97 -5.36 -3.03
CA VAL A 628 -30.04 -4.49 -3.77
C VAL A 628 -28.60 -4.61 -3.22
N LEU A 629 -28.43 -4.65 -1.89
CA LEU A 629 -27.12 -4.82 -1.27
C LEU A 629 -26.50 -6.17 -1.61
N PHE A 630 -27.25 -7.27 -1.51
CA PHE A 630 -26.77 -8.60 -1.91
C PHE A 630 -26.47 -8.68 -3.42
N PHE A 631 -27.27 -8.04 -4.28
CA PHE A 631 -26.99 -7.96 -5.71
C PHE A 631 -25.67 -7.22 -6.00
N VAL A 632 -25.44 -6.07 -5.38
CA VAL A 632 -24.19 -5.30 -5.51
C VAL A 632 -22.98 -6.10 -5.00
N PHE A 633 -23.12 -6.80 -3.87
CA PHE A 633 -22.05 -7.64 -3.30
C PHE A 633 -21.75 -8.85 -4.19
N GLY A 634 -22.80 -9.49 -4.74
CA GLY A 634 -22.68 -10.57 -5.70
C GLY A 634 -21.99 -10.12 -7.00
N PHE A 635 -22.36 -8.97 -7.55
CA PHE A 635 -21.71 -8.40 -8.73
C PHE A 635 -20.23 -8.06 -8.48
N LEU A 636 -19.90 -7.50 -7.31
CA LEU A 636 -18.52 -7.24 -6.88
C LEU A 636 -17.67 -8.51 -6.86
N VAL A 637 -18.20 -9.61 -6.31
CA VAL A 637 -17.44 -10.86 -6.09
C VAL A 637 -17.44 -11.78 -7.31
N TYR A 638 -18.54 -11.88 -8.07
CA TYR A 638 -18.65 -12.84 -9.19
C TYR A 638 -18.31 -12.26 -10.57
N TYR A 639 -18.39 -10.94 -10.77
CA TYR A 639 -18.06 -10.30 -12.06
C TYR A 639 -16.82 -9.42 -11.97
N LEU A 640 -16.80 -8.49 -11.01
CA LEU A 640 -15.70 -7.53 -10.86
C LEU A 640 -14.40 -8.21 -10.39
N PHE A 641 -14.44 -9.18 -9.47
CA PHE A 641 -13.22 -9.82 -8.96
C PHE A 641 -12.53 -10.74 -10.01
N PRO A 642 -13.24 -11.61 -10.77
CA PRO A 642 -12.61 -12.36 -11.85
C PRO A 642 -12.08 -11.47 -12.98
N THR A 643 -12.80 -10.40 -13.37
CA THR A 643 -12.29 -9.46 -14.39
C THR A 643 -11.07 -8.69 -13.90
N ALA A 644 -10.97 -8.37 -12.60
CA ALA A 644 -9.78 -7.80 -11.98
C ALA A 644 -8.56 -8.73 -12.05
N LEU A 645 -8.75 -10.04 -11.79
CA LEU A 645 -7.71 -11.06 -11.88
C LEU A 645 -7.26 -11.29 -13.34
N ILE A 646 -8.21 -11.44 -14.27
CA ILE A 646 -7.92 -11.66 -15.70
C ILE A 646 -7.16 -10.48 -16.31
N THR A 647 -7.49 -9.24 -15.91
CA THR A 647 -6.76 -8.02 -16.34
C THR A 647 -5.49 -7.75 -15.53
N MET A 648 -5.18 -8.56 -14.51
CA MET A 648 -4.10 -8.34 -13.54
C MET A 648 -4.10 -6.93 -12.91
N ASN A 649 -5.29 -6.32 -12.79
CA ASN A 649 -5.45 -4.98 -12.27
C ASN A 649 -5.47 -4.99 -10.74
N LEU A 650 -4.28 -5.09 -10.14
CA LEU A 650 -4.06 -5.14 -8.68
C LEU A 650 -4.84 -4.06 -7.92
N ALA A 651 -4.88 -2.82 -8.42
CA ALA A 651 -5.63 -1.74 -7.77
C ALA A 651 -7.13 -2.05 -7.70
N LEU A 652 -7.71 -2.60 -8.77
CA LEU A 652 -9.13 -2.98 -8.81
C LEU A 652 -9.42 -4.23 -7.97
N ILE A 653 -8.50 -5.21 -7.95
CA ILE A 653 -8.55 -6.35 -7.00
C ILE A 653 -8.64 -5.84 -5.56
N PHE A 654 -7.75 -4.92 -5.17
CA PHE A 654 -7.73 -4.37 -3.83
C PHE A 654 -8.94 -3.47 -3.51
N TYR A 655 -9.45 -2.66 -4.46
CA TYR A 655 -10.66 -1.88 -4.22
C TYR A 655 -11.88 -2.77 -3.92
N ILE A 656 -12.04 -3.89 -4.65
CA ILE A 656 -13.08 -4.88 -4.35
C ILE A 656 -12.84 -5.49 -2.97
N PHE A 657 -11.62 -5.94 -2.71
CA PHE A 657 -11.23 -6.56 -1.45
C PHE A 657 -11.57 -5.66 -0.25
N PHE A 658 -11.12 -4.40 -0.26
CA PHE A 658 -11.41 -3.44 0.80
C PHE A 658 -12.90 -3.07 0.89
N GLY A 659 -13.62 -2.97 -0.22
CA GLY A 659 -15.08 -2.74 -0.21
C GLY A 659 -15.85 -3.88 0.46
N VAL A 660 -15.51 -5.13 0.11
CA VAL A 660 -16.00 -6.36 0.76
C VAL A 660 -15.66 -6.36 2.25
N LEU A 661 -14.45 -5.95 2.61
CA LEU A 661 -13.92 -5.96 3.98
C LEU A 661 -14.58 -4.90 4.88
N ILE A 662 -14.88 -3.70 4.35
CA ILE A 662 -15.66 -2.67 5.05
C ILE A 662 -17.10 -3.15 5.28
N GLY A 663 -17.73 -3.75 4.27
CA GLY A 663 -19.07 -4.34 4.41
C GLY A 663 -19.13 -5.45 5.45
N LEU A 664 -18.10 -6.30 5.48
CA LEU A 664 -17.94 -7.38 6.46
C LEU A 664 -17.67 -6.84 7.88
N LEU A 665 -16.86 -5.79 8.04
CA LEU A 665 -16.62 -5.12 9.33
C LEU A 665 -17.91 -4.47 9.86
N ALA A 666 -18.65 -3.75 9.02
CA ALA A 666 -19.94 -3.17 9.37
C ALA A 666 -20.98 -4.26 9.73
N GLY A 667 -21.01 -5.36 8.98
CA GLY A 667 -21.86 -6.53 9.24
C GLY A 667 -21.57 -7.20 10.59
N PHE A 668 -20.29 -7.44 10.90
CA PHE A 668 -19.89 -8.01 12.19
C PHE A 668 -20.14 -7.06 13.37
N VAL A 669 -19.98 -5.73 13.20
CA VAL A 669 -20.41 -4.77 14.22
C VAL A 669 -21.92 -4.84 14.43
N LEU A 670 -22.73 -4.85 13.37
CA LEU A 670 -24.19 -4.99 13.48
C LEU A 670 -24.63 -6.30 14.16
N LEU A 671 -23.88 -7.39 13.97
CA LEU A 671 -24.06 -8.65 14.69
C LEU A 671 -23.69 -8.50 16.19
N ALA A 672 -22.54 -7.88 16.48
CA ALA A 672 -22.04 -7.64 17.83
C ALA A 672 -22.99 -6.74 18.65
N MET A 673 -23.69 -5.79 18.01
CA MET A 673 -24.72 -4.93 18.60
C MET A 673 -25.98 -5.67 19.10
N ASN A 674 -26.03 -7.00 19.02
CA ASN A 674 -27.03 -7.82 19.72
C ASN A 674 -26.57 -8.20 21.15
N PHE A 675 -25.27 -8.34 21.36
CA PHE A 675 -24.65 -8.68 22.65
C PHE A 675 -24.38 -7.44 23.53
N GLU A 676 -24.58 -6.23 22.99
CA GLU A 676 -24.46 -4.92 23.66
C GLU A 676 -24.93 -4.92 25.12
N ARG A 677 -26.17 -5.38 25.39
CA ARG A 677 -26.73 -5.35 26.75
C ARG A 677 -26.08 -6.39 27.68
N VAL A 678 -25.62 -7.52 27.16
CA VAL A 678 -24.87 -8.52 27.93
C VAL A 678 -23.52 -7.91 28.32
N ALA A 679 -22.78 -7.37 27.35
CA ALA A 679 -21.50 -6.70 27.58
C ALA A 679 -21.63 -5.56 28.63
N GLN A 680 -22.56 -4.62 28.44
CA GLN A 680 -22.83 -3.54 29.41
C GLN A 680 -23.09 -4.08 30.83
N THR A 681 -23.90 -5.14 30.94
CA THR A 681 -24.27 -5.71 32.25
C THR A 681 -23.06 -6.39 32.90
N SER A 682 -22.38 -7.30 32.20
CA SER A 682 -21.17 -7.98 32.69
C SER A 682 -20.06 -6.99 33.08
N ILE A 683 -19.81 -5.97 32.26
CA ILE A 683 -18.78 -4.94 32.52
C ILE A 683 -19.16 -4.09 33.74
N SER A 684 -20.45 -3.76 33.92
CA SER A 684 -20.89 -3.03 35.13
C SER A 684 -20.62 -3.84 36.40
N TYR A 685 -20.94 -5.14 36.45
CA TYR A 685 -20.66 -5.97 37.62
C TYR A 685 -19.15 -6.23 37.83
N LEU A 686 -18.36 -6.35 36.76
CA LEU A 686 -16.91 -6.58 36.86
C LEU A 686 -16.12 -5.34 37.30
N LEU A 687 -16.46 -4.15 36.80
CA LEU A 687 -15.67 -2.93 37.02
C LEU A 687 -16.22 -2.02 38.13
N LEU A 688 -17.51 -2.14 38.49
CA LEU A 688 -18.17 -1.23 39.44
C LEU A 688 -18.67 -1.95 40.70
N PHE A 689 -18.05 -3.08 41.07
CA PHE A 689 -18.40 -3.83 42.28
C PHE A 689 -18.17 -3.02 43.58
N TRP A 690 -17.29 -2.01 43.56
CA TRP A 690 -17.05 -1.10 44.69
C TRP A 690 -18.11 0.01 44.82
N GLU A 691 -18.97 0.20 43.81
CA GLU A 691 -19.87 1.36 43.78
C GLU A 691 -21.05 1.25 44.74
N SER A 692 -21.54 2.42 45.17
CA SER A 692 -22.69 2.46 46.07
C SER A 692 -23.94 1.90 45.37
N LYS A 693 -24.72 1.07 46.08
CA LYS A 693 -25.92 0.41 45.54
C LYS A 693 -26.92 1.38 44.89
N ALA A 694 -27.00 2.62 45.39
CA ALA A 694 -27.82 3.69 44.83
C ALA A 694 -27.32 4.15 43.45
N VAL A 695 -26.04 4.53 43.34
CA VAL A 695 -25.41 4.94 42.06
C VAL A 695 -25.47 3.81 41.04
N PHE A 696 -25.11 2.58 41.45
CA PHE A 696 -25.13 1.41 40.57
C PHE A 696 -26.54 1.10 40.04
N SER A 697 -27.55 1.03 40.93
CA SER A 697 -28.93 0.73 40.53
C SER A 697 -29.52 1.79 39.61
N PHE A 698 -29.23 3.08 39.86
CA PHE A 698 -29.73 4.17 39.02
C PHE A 698 -29.04 4.21 37.65
N MET A 699 -27.72 4.05 37.59
CA MET A 699 -26.96 3.91 36.33
C MET A 699 -27.49 2.73 35.49
N GLN A 700 -27.70 1.55 36.09
CA GLN A 700 -28.17 0.36 35.38
C GLN A 700 -29.59 0.54 34.81
N LYS A 701 -30.44 1.35 35.48
CA LYS A 701 -31.76 1.78 35.02
C LYS A 701 -31.67 2.80 33.88
N SER A 702 -30.81 3.82 34.00
CA SER A 702 -30.56 4.82 32.93
C SER A 702 -30.13 4.14 31.62
N LEU A 703 -29.16 3.22 31.71
CA LEU A 703 -28.70 2.39 30.58
C LEU A 703 -29.83 1.60 29.89
N SER A 704 -30.86 1.18 30.64
CA SER A 704 -32.04 0.52 30.04
C SER A 704 -33.08 1.50 29.48
N ALA A 705 -33.31 2.65 30.13
CA ALA A 705 -34.25 3.66 29.68
C ALA A 705 -33.81 4.26 28.33
N HIS A 706 -32.54 4.66 28.22
CA HIS A 706 -31.99 5.32 27.04
C HIS A 706 -31.47 4.34 25.96
N ARG A 707 -31.76 3.03 26.08
CA ARG A 707 -31.25 1.94 25.21
C ARG A 707 -31.29 2.25 23.72
N ARG A 708 -32.37 2.84 23.19
CA ARG A 708 -32.50 3.16 21.76
C ARG A 708 -31.49 4.20 21.27
N ARG A 709 -31.07 5.14 22.12
CA ARG A 709 -30.03 6.14 21.82
C ARG A 709 -28.66 5.57 22.11
N ASN A 710 -28.48 4.95 23.28
CA ASN A 710 -27.22 4.35 23.70
C ASN A 710 -26.72 3.30 22.67
N ARG A 711 -27.63 2.54 22.04
CA ARG A 711 -27.31 1.65 20.89
C ARG A 711 -26.83 2.38 19.62
N LYS A 712 -27.28 3.60 19.33
CA LYS A 712 -26.75 4.41 18.21
C LYS A 712 -25.31 4.84 18.50
N THR A 713 -25.07 5.37 19.69
CA THR A 713 -23.75 5.84 20.16
C THR A 713 -22.76 4.68 20.25
N SER A 714 -23.21 3.54 20.80
CA SER A 714 -22.43 2.31 20.91
C SER A 714 -22.10 1.71 19.54
N LEU A 715 -23.03 1.71 18.58
CA LEU A 715 -22.75 1.31 17.19
C LEU A 715 -21.66 2.18 16.56
N MET A 716 -21.74 3.51 16.71
CA MET A 716 -20.70 4.40 16.18
C MET A 716 -19.34 4.15 16.84
N TYR A 717 -19.29 4.00 18.17
CA TYR A 717 -18.06 3.66 18.89
C TYR A 717 -17.49 2.31 18.44
N ALA A 718 -18.29 1.26 18.44
CA ALA A 718 -17.85 -0.09 18.08
C ALA A 718 -17.35 -0.15 16.63
N LEU A 719 -17.99 0.57 15.69
CA LEU A 719 -17.54 0.64 14.30
C LEU A 719 -16.21 1.40 14.16
N SER A 720 -16.07 2.57 14.79
CA SER A 720 -14.81 3.32 14.79
C SER A 720 -13.66 2.51 15.40
N LEU A 721 -13.91 1.83 16.52
CA LEU A 721 -12.90 1.08 17.26
C LEU A 721 -12.51 -0.22 16.55
N ALA A 722 -13.48 -0.94 15.97
CA ALA A 722 -13.20 -2.06 15.08
C ALA A 722 -12.35 -1.63 13.88
N PHE A 723 -12.67 -0.48 13.27
CA PHE A 723 -11.97 0.04 12.11
C PHE A 723 -10.52 0.46 12.41
N ILE A 724 -10.28 1.17 13.52
CA ILE A 724 -8.92 1.50 13.99
C ILE A 724 -8.10 0.23 14.22
N ILE A 725 -8.63 -0.70 15.02
CA ILE A 725 -7.92 -1.93 15.39
C ILE A 725 -7.61 -2.78 14.15
N PHE A 726 -8.58 -2.89 13.24
CA PHE A 726 -8.41 -3.54 11.96
C PHE A 726 -7.26 -2.92 11.14
N ILE A 727 -7.27 -1.60 10.91
CA ILE A 727 -6.21 -0.92 10.14
C ILE A 727 -4.84 -1.17 10.76
N THR A 728 -4.69 -0.91 12.06
CA THR A 728 -3.36 -0.88 12.67
C THR A 728 -2.74 -2.27 12.71
N VAL A 729 -3.53 -3.32 12.95
CA VAL A 729 -3.05 -4.71 12.85
C VAL A 729 -2.72 -5.07 11.40
N VAL A 730 -3.52 -4.64 10.42
CA VAL A 730 -3.23 -4.88 8.99
C VAL A 730 -1.97 -4.18 8.51
N VAL A 731 -1.70 -2.96 8.98
CA VAL A 731 -0.44 -2.24 8.72
C VAL A 731 0.74 -2.99 9.33
N GLN A 732 0.62 -3.44 10.59
CA GLN A 732 1.67 -4.23 11.25
C GLN A 732 1.92 -5.56 10.53
N ILE A 733 0.87 -6.27 10.09
CA ILE A 733 0.98 -7.47 9.24
C ILE A 733 1.74 -7.15 7.95
N GLN A 734 1.46 -6.02 7.29
CA GLN A 734 2.14 -5.65 6.04
C GLN A 734 3.63 -5.32 6.23
N LEU A 735 3.98 -4.68 7.34
CA LEU A 735 5.38 -4.37 7.71
C LEU A 735 6.15 -5.66 8.02
N ILE A 736 5.60 -6.50 8.91
CA ILE A 736 6.15 -7.82 9.25
C ILE A 736 6.29 -8.68 7.98
N SER A 737 5.31 -8.65 7.08
CA SER A 737 5.37 -9.38 5.81
C SER A 737 6.51 -8.94 4.90
N PHE A 738 6.86 -7.64 4.88
CA PHE A 738 8.01 -7.17 4.11
C PHE A 738 9.33 -7.60 4.77
N GLU A 739 9.43 -7.46 6.09
CA GLU A 739 10.62 -7.84 6.85
C GLU A 739 10.90 -9.35 6.74
N TYR A 740 9.88 -10.19 6.94
CA TYR A 740 9.98 -11.65 6.79
C TYR A 740 10.32 -12.05 5.36
N SER A 741 9.79 -11.37 4.33
CA SER A 741 10.16 -11.63 2.93
C SER A 741 11.63 -11.26 2.65
N SER A 742 12.09 -10.15 3.22
CA SER A 742 13.49 -9.70 3.11
C SER A 742 14.43 -10.68 3.81
N ARG A 743 14.14 -11.01 5.07
CA ARG A 743 14.86 -12.02 5.87
C ARG A 743 14.88 -13.39 5.18
N GLN A 744 13.77 -13.87 4.62
CA GLN A 744 13.75 -15.11 3.85
C GLN A 744 14.67 -15.03 2.62
N SER A 745 14.62 -13.92 1.87
CA SER A 745 15.40 -13.78 0.63
C SER A 745 16.91 -13.77 0.87
N LEU A 746 17.35 -13.21 2.01
CA LEU A 746 18.73 -13.20 2.48
C LEU A 746 19.12 -14.52 3.15
N GLY A 747 18.23 -15.10 3.96
CA GLY A 747 18.39 -16.38 4.66
C GLY A 747 19.37 -16.40 5.83
N GLY A 748 20.25 -15.39 5.93
CA GLY A 748 21.18 -15.12 7.03
C GLY A 748 21.44 -13.62 7.16
N GLU A 749 22.12 -13.24 8.23
CA GLU A 749 22.23 -11.85 8.70
C GLU A 749 23.24 -11.01 7.90
N MET A 750 24.32 -11.60 7.38
CA MET A 750 25.23 -10.95 6.41
C MET A 750 25.57 -11.86 5.22
N ILE A 751 25.75 -11.27 4.05
CA ILE A 751 26.10 -11.97 2.81
C ILE A 751 27.25 -11.26 2.10
N PHE A 752 28.34 -11.99 1.83
CA PHE A 752 29.47 -11.52 1.02
C PHE A 752 29.37 -12.16 -0.36
N THR A 753 29.11 -11.38 -1.40
CA THR A 753 29.10 -11.86 -2.79
C THR A 753 30.45 -11.57 -3.43
N THR A 754 31.22 -12.62 -3.76
CA THR A 754 32.56 -12.48 -4.33
C THR A 754 32.55 -12.70 -5.84
N ARG A 755 33.35 -11.92 -6.57
CA ARG A 755 33.57 -12.18 -8.00
C ARG A 755 34.59 -13.29 -8.17
N ASP A 756 34.09 -14.51 -8.42
CA ASP A 756 34.86 -15.65 -8.93
C ASP A 756 35.97 -16.19 -7.99
N MET A 757 35.69 -16.30 -6.69
CA MET A 757 36.63 -16.85 -5.69
C MET A 757 36.85 -18.36 -5.90
N THR A 758 38.11 -18.82 -5.85
CA THR A 758 38.45 -20.25 -5.95
C THR A 758 38.17 -20.98 -4.62
N MET A 759 38.22 -22.32 -4.64
CA MET A 759 38.10 -23.09 -3.39
C MET A 759 39.35 -22.97 -2.50
N GLU A 760 40.51 -22.67 -3.10
CA GLU A 760 41.78 -22.46 -2.39
C GLU A 760 41.79 -21.11 -1.66
N GLU A 761 41.36 -20.03 -2.33
CA GLU A 761 41.14 -18.71 -1.71
C GLU A 761 40.06 -18.78 -0.61
N TYR A 762 39.03 -19.60 -0.80
CA TYR A 762 38.00 -19.82 0.21
C TYR A 762 38.56 -20.43 1.50
N TRP A 763 39.49 -21.38 1.45
CA TRP A 763 40.05 -22.00 2.67
C TRP A 763 40.81 -21.01 3.55
N VAL A 764 41.48 -20.00 2.95
CA VAL A 764 42.13 -18.91 3.71
C VAL A 764 41.10 -18.06 4.45
N ILE A 765 39.94 -17.80 3.82
CA ILE A 765 38.82 -17.10 4.48
C ILE A 765 38.15 -17.99 5.53
N GLU A 766 38.06 -19.30 5.29
CA GLU A 766 37.47 -20.27 6.23
C GLU A 766 38.24 -20.33 7.56
N GLU A 767 39.58 -20.27 7.54
CA GLU A 767 40.41 -20.15 8.75
C GLU A 767 40.10 -18.88 9.55
N ILE A 768 39.92 -17.75 8.86
CA ILE A 768 39.54 -16.47 9.50
C ILE A 768 38.12 -16.58 10.09
N LEU A 769 37.17 -17.18 9.37
CA LEU A 769 35.78 -17.35 9.81
C LEU A 769 35.66 -18.28 11.02
N GLU A 770 36.45 -19.36 11.09
CA GLU A 770 36.50 -20.22 12.27
C GLU A 770 37.06 -19.49 13.49
N LYS A 771 38.14 -18.72 13.35
CA LYS A 771 38.66 -17.88 14.45
C LYS A 771 37.62 -16.86 14.96
N GLN A 772 36.83 -16.27 14.07
CA GLN A 772 35.72 -15.36 14.44
C GLN A 772 34.52 -16.09 15.08
N LYS A 773 34.38 -17.39 14.82
CA LYS A 773 33.38 -18.28 15.42
C LYS A 773 33.83 -18.80 16.80
N GLU A 774 35.11 -19.08 17.01
CA GLU A 774 35.70 -19.37 18.33
C GLU A 774 35.57 -18.18 19.29
N MET A 775 35.81 -16.95 18.81
CA MET A 775 35.54 -15.72 19.57
C MET A 775 34.05 -15.43 19.77
N GLY A 776 33.16 -16.26 19.22
CA GLY A 776 31.72 -16.22 19.44
C GLY A 776 30.97 -15.09 18.74
N ILE A 777 31.65 -14.30 17.90
CA ILE A 777 31.08 -13.18 17.13
C ILE A 777 30.19 -13.75 16.01
N ILE A 778 30.74 -14.68 15.24
CA ILE A 778 29.99 -15.51 14.29
C ILE A 778 29.44 -16.73 15.04
N SER A 779 28.19 -17.09 14.78
CA SER A 779 27.59 -18.32 15.32
C SER A 779 27.67 -19.51 14.35
N ALA A 780 27.54 -19.23 13.04
CA ALA A 780 27.72 -20.22 11.97
C ALA A 780 27.97 -19.50 10.62
N TYR A 781 28.57 -20.20 9.65
CA TYR A 781 28.81 -19.68 8.30
C TYR A 781 28.63 -20.77 7.22
N THR A 782 28.25 -20.37 6.01
CA THR A 782 28.08 -21.30 4.88
C THR A 782 28.28 -20.60 3.52
N TYR A 783 28.34 -21.35 2.42
CA TYR A 783 28.63 -20.82 1.09
C TYR A 783 27.67 -21.30 -0.03
N ASP A 784 27.36 -20.40 -0.97
CA ASP A 784 26.71 -20.72 -2.24
C ASP A 784 27.78 -21.15 -3.26
N TYR A 785 27.80 -22.42 -3.66
CA TYR A 785 28.74 -22.94 -4.66
C TYR A 785 28.26 -22.65 -6.10
N ASN A 786 29.05 -21.87 -6.85
CA ASN A 786 28.75 -21.43 -8.19
C ASN A 786 29.42 -22.30 -9.25
N SER A 787 28.59 -22.94 -10.08
CA SER A 787 28.99 -23.81 -11.20
C SER A 787 28.60 -23.25 -12.58
N SER A 788 28.16 -22.00 -12.69
CA SER A 788 27.62 -21.45 -13.95
C SER A 788 28.63 -21.50 -15.11
N ARG A 789 29.88 -21.10 -14.85
CA ARG A 789 31.02 -21.21 -15.78
C ARG A 789 31.31 -22.65 -16.22
N VAL A 790 31.03 -23.63 -15.36
CA VAL A 790 31.26 -25.07 -15.58
C VAL A 790 30.11 -25.72 -16.35
N LEU A 791 28.88 -25.23 -16.15
CA LEU A 791 27.66 -25.84 -16.70
C LEU A 791 27.30 -25.37 -18.11
N SER A 792 27.58 -24.12 -18.48
CA SER A 792 27.30 -23.52 -19.81
C SER A 792 25.92 -23.91 -20.38
N SER A 793 24.90 -23.90 -19.53
CA SER A 793 23.59 -24.47 -19.83
C SER A 793 22.55 -23.39 -20.18
N GLN A 794 21.96 -23.50 -21.36
CA GLN A 794 20.91 -22.58 -21.83
C GLN A 794 19.54 -22.84 -21.19
N PHE A 795 19.27 -24.07 -20.77
CA PHE A 795 18.08 -24.38 -19.97
C PHE A 795 18.26 -25.62 -19.10
N THR A 796 17.60 -25.58 -17.94
CA THR A 796 17.43 -26.68 -16.98
C THR A 796 15.92 -26.86 -16.76
N LYS A 797 15.43 -28.11 -16.85
CA LYS A 797 14.02 -28.44 -16.57
C LYS A 797 13.91 -29.87 -16.04
N ILE A 798 12.95 -30.10 -15.14
CA ILE A 798 12.57 -31.43 -14.71
C ILE A 798 11.36 -31.89 -15.53
N ILE A 799 11.33 -33.17 -15.89
CA ILE A 799 10.27 -33.80 -16.66
C ILE A 799 9.81 -35.07 -15.91
N SER A 800 8.51 -35.37 -15.91
CA SER A 800 8.01 -36.66 -15.42
C SER A 800 8.49 -37.81 -16.33
N LEU A 801 8.56 -39.03 -15.81
CA LEU A 801 9.13 -40.18 -16.54
C LEU A 801 8.43 -40.44 -17.89
N GLY A 802 7.10 -40.32 -17.91
CA GLY A 802 6.26 -40.42 -19.12
C GLY A 802 6.23 -39.15 -20.01
N ARG A 803 7.00 -38.11 -19.66
CA ARG A 803 7.17 -36.85 -20.41
C ARG A 803 5.92 -35.95 -20.58
N LEU A 804 4.80 -36.30 -19.95
CA LEU A 804 3.56 -35.52 -19.98
C LEU A 804 3.66 -34.16 -19.28
N HIS A 805 4.42 -34.09 -18.18
CA HIS A 805 4.56 -32.89 -17.36
C HIS A 805 6.04 -32.46 -17.31
N ASN A 806 6.28 -31.15 -17.35
CA ASN A 806 7.61 -30.57 -17.18
C ASN A 806 7.55 -29.23 -16.46
N SER A 807 8.57 -28.92 -15.66
CA SER A 807 8.74 -27.63 -15.01
C SER A 807 10.15 -27.10 -15.25
N ARG A 808 10.28 -25.78 -15.49
CA ARG A 808 11.59 -25.10 -15.56
C ARG A 808 12.08 -24.83 -14.14
N THR A 809 13.26 -25.34 -13.84
CA THR A 809 13.84 -25.32 -12.48
C THR A 809 15.26 -24.80 -12.54
N THR A 810 15.70 -23.94 -11.61
CA THR A 810 17.13 -23.64 -11.52
C THR A 810 17.83 -24.75 -10.73
N LEU A 811 19.04 -25.13 -11.13
CA LEU A 811 19.85 -26.09 -10.39
C LEU A 811 20.67 -25.35 -9.33
N ARG A 812 20.49 -25.68 -8.06
CA ARG A 812 21.28 -25.15 -6.95
C ARG A 812 22.14 -26.22 -6.29
N LEU A 813 23.29 -25.79 -5.81
CA LEU A 813 24.30 -26.62 -5.16
C LEU A 813 24.55 -26.04 -3.78
N LEU A 814 24.29 -26.85 -2.75
CA LEU A 814 24.40 -26.43 -1.36
C LEU A 814 25.57 -27.15 -0.69
N SER A 815 26.30 -26.40 0.13
CA SER A 815 27.22 -26.90 1.16
C SER A 815 26.53 -27.88 2.13
N PRO A 816 27.25 -28.80 2.80
CA PRO A 816 26.63 -29.77 3.71
C PRO A 816 25.86 -29.14 4.89
N ASN A 817 26.33 -28.00 5.40
CA ASN A 817 25.77 -27.32 6.59
C ASN A 817 24.71 -26.24 6.27
N TYR A 818 24.26 -26.11 5.01
CA TYR A 818 23.50 -24.94 4.54
C TYR A 818 22.27 -24.60 5.40
N PHE A 819 21.40 -25.56 5.66
CA PHE A 819 20.18 -25.36 6.47
C PHE A 819 20.42 -25.41 8.00
N GLU A 820 21.66 -25.63 8.45
CA GLU A 820 22.04 -25.52 9.87
C GLU A 820 22.46 -24.09 10.23
N VAL A 821 22.96 -23.33 9.25
CA VAL A 821 23.37 -21.93 9.38
C VAL A 821 22.20 -20.97 9.14
N MET A 822 21.45 -21.22 8.06
CA MET A 822 20.34 -20.39 7.60
C MET A 822 19.15 -20.45 8.58
N ASP A 823 18.34 -19.39 8.66
CA ASP A 823 17.23 -19.33 9.62
C ASP A 823 16.15 -20.40 9.35
N SER A 824 16.03 -21.32 10.32
CA SER A 824 15.12 -22.47 10.28
C SER A 824 13.64 -22.08 10.38
N GLN A 825 13.31 -20.85 10.79
CA GLN A 825 11.93 -20.34 10.74
C GLN A 825 11.34 -20.37 9.32
N TYR A 826 12.19 -20.29 8.29
CA TYR A 826 11.79 -20.30 6.89
C TYR A 826 11.93 -21.67 6.22
N LEU A 827 12.34 -22.72 6.94
CA LEU A 827 12.48 -24.08 6.42
C LEU A 827 11.25 -24.91 6.77
N LYS A 828 10.49 -25.32 5.75
CA LYS A 828 9.30 -26.16 5.93
C LYS A 828 9.33 -27.38 5.02
N ILE A 829 9.62 -28.53 5.63
CA ILE A 829 9.63 -29.84 4.98
C ILE A 829 8.20 -30.41 4.95
N ASN A 830 7.80 -31.00 3.82
CA ASN A 830 6.48 -31.61 3.62
C ASN A 830 6.58 -33.15 3.62
N SER A 831 7.43 -33.72 2.76
CA SER A 831 7.76 -35.16 2.76
C SER A 831 9.27 -35.38 2.69
N PHE A 832 9.76 -36.47 3.27
CA PHE A 832 11.20 -36.80 3.31
C PHE A 832 11.43 -38.31 3.40
N GLN A 833 12.51 -38.78 2.79
CA GLN A 833 12.97 -40.18 2.93
C GLN A 833 13.68 -40.42 4.27
N SER A 834 13.59 -41.64 4.78
CA SER A 834 14.14 -42.08 6.07
C SER A 834 15.64 -41.81 6.27
N ILE A 835 16.41 -41.68 5.19
CA ILE A 835 17.84 -41.34 5.19
C ILE A 835 18.11 -39.98 5.87
N ILE A 836 17.18 -39.02 5.75
CA ILE A 836 17.29 -37.71 6.41
C ILE A 836 17.29 -37.84 7.94
N GLY A 837 16.60 -38.86 8.49
CA GLY A 837 16.64 -39.16 9.93
C GLY A 837 17.98 -39.70 10.44
N ARG A 838 18.93 -40.03 9.54
CA ARG A 838 20.28 -40.51 9.90
C ARG A 838 21.38 -39.45 9.73
N TYR A 839 21.23 -38.53 8.78
CA TYR A 839 22.27 -37.57 8.39
C TYR A 839 21.81 -36.11 8.36
N GLY A 840 20.53 -35.81 8.59
CA GLY A 840 19.99 -34.47 8.38
C GLY A 840 19.73 -34.15 6.89
N LEU A 841 19.14 -32.97 6.63
CA LEU A 841 18.49 -32.66 5.35
C LEU A 841 19.45 -32.52 4.16
N VAL A 842 20.56 -31.77 4.32
CA VAL A 842 21.50 -31.55 3.21
C VAL A 842 22.64 -32.56 3.21
N GLN A 843 23.17 -32.94 4.37
CA GLN A 843 24.26 -33.92 4.44
C GLN A 843 23.86 -35.29 3.87
N SER A 844 22.58 -35.68 3.93
CA SER A 844 22.09 -36.90 3.27
C SER A 844 22.19 -36.86 1.74
N LEU A 845 22.25 -35.69 1.07
CA LEU A 845 22.60 -35.59 -0.36
C LEU A 845 24.08 -35.87 -0.64
N TYR A 846 24.95 -35.76 0.36
CA TYR A 846 26.36 -36.11 0.29
C TYR A 846 26.64 -37.58 0.63
N SER A 847 25.66 -38.29 1.21
CA SER A 847 25.74 -39.74 1.42
C SER A 847 25.85 -40.51 0.09
N PRO A 848 26.41 -41.73 0.07
CA PRO A 848 26.50 -42.54 -1.15
C PRO A 848 25.15 -42.80 -1.84
N GLU A 849 24.07 -42.92 -1.06
CA GLU A 849 22.70 -43.07 -1.55
C GLU A 849 22.10 -41.75 -2.08
N GLY A 850 22.64 -40.61 -1.66
CA GLY A 850 22.14 -39.26 -1.96
C GLY A 850 22.64 -38.64 -3.26
N LEU A 851 23.76 -39.12 -3.83
CA LEU A 851 24.43 -38.50 -4.99
C LEU A 851 23.57 -38.43 -6.28
N TYR A 852 22.55 -39.30 -6.39
CA TYR A 852 21.58 -39.32 -7.49
C TYR A 852 20.19 -38.82 -7.06
N LYS A 853 20.11 -38.16 -5.90
CA LYS A 853 18.90 -37.57 -5.34
C LYS A 853 19.00 -36.05 -5.32
N GLY A 854 17.87 -35.39 -5.13
CA GLY A 854 17.78 -33.94 -4.97
C GLY A 854 16.59 -33.52 -4.12
N ILE A 855 16.63 -32.31 -3.57
CA ILE A 855 15.50 -31.70 -2.88
C ILE A 855 14.79 -30.77 -3.86
N MET A 856 13.46 -30.81 -3.88
CA MET A 856 12.62 -30.00 -4.78
C MET A 856 11.42 -29.43 -4.03
N SER A 857 10.70 -28.51 -4.65
CA SER A 857 9.50 -27.92 -4.06
C SER A 857 8.31 -28.89 -4.07
N SER A 858 7.44 -28.81 -3.05
CA SER A 858 6.19 -29.59 -2.97
C SER A 858 5.35 -29.43 -4.23
N GLY A 859 5.19 -28.18 -4.71
CA GLY A 859 4.39 -27.89 -5.89
C GLY A 859 4.92 -28.52 -7.18
N VAL A 860 6.24 -28.58 -7.36
CA VAL A 860 6.85 -29.25 -8.52
C VAL A 860 6.75 -30.78 -8.41
N ALA A 861 6.90 -31.34 -7.21
CA ALA A 861 6.71 -32.78 -7.00
C ALA A 861 5.25 -33.22 -7.26
N GLU A 862 4.27 -32.40 -6.88
CA GLU A 862 2.86 -32.61 -7.18
C GLU A 862 2.58 -32.47 -8.69
N HIS A 863 3.03 -31.38 -9.33
CA HIS A 863 2.85 -31.14 -10.77
C HIS A 863 3.43 -32.25 -11.65
N LEU A 864 4.54 -32.86 -11.24
CA LEU A 864 5.21 -33.93 -11.98
C LEU A 864 4.67 -35.34 -11.64
N GLY A 865 3.74 -35.47 -10.69
CA GLY A 865 3.14 -36.74 -10.27
C GLY A 865 4.07 -37.65 -9.45
N VAL A 866 4.98 -37.06 -8.66
CA VAL A 866 6.11 -37.76 -8.02
C VAL A 866 5.80 -38.19 -6.57
N GLY A 867 4.77 -37.59 -5.95
CA GLY A 867 4.26 -37.98 -4.63
C GLY A 867 5.23 -37.70 -3.48
N ASN A 868 5.19 -38.56 -2.45
CA ASN A 868 5.97 -38.45 -1.21
C ASN A 868 7.45 -38.80 -1.41
N ALA A 869 8.15 -38.02 -2.21
CA ALA A 869 9.60 -38.08 -2.46
C ALA A 869 10.19 -39.36 -3.10
N ASP A 870 9.42 -40.41 -3.37
CA ASP A 870 9.98 -41.70 -3.85
C ASP A 870 9.96 -41.93 -5.37
N GLY A 871 9.25 -41.10 -6.15
CA GLY A 871 9.21 -41.24 -7.61
C GLY A 871 10.53 -40.92 -8.33
N VAL A 872 10.58 -41.14 -9.65
CA VAL A 872 11.75 -40.84 -10.50
C VAL A 872 11.40 -39.74 -11.50
N VAL A 873 12.26 -38.73 -11.59
CA VAL A 873 12.16 -37.65 -12.57
C VAL A 873 13.36 -37.60 -13.51
N LEU A 874 13.18 -36.96 -14.67
CA LEU A 874 14.21 -36.74 -15.67
C LEU A 874 14.64 -35.26 -15.63
N LEU A 875 15.88 -35.00 -15.22
CA LEU A 875 16.51 -33.68 -15.35
C LEU A 875 17.05 -33.54 -16.78
N GLU A 876 16.47 -32.65 -17.57
CA GLU A 876 16.92 -32.32 -18.92
C GLU A 876 17.69 -31.00 -18.92
N ARG A 877 18.90 -31.02 -19.49
CA ARG A 877 19.83 -29.89 -19.57
C ARG A 877 20.24 -29.65 -21.02
N GLY A 878 20.04 -28.44 -21.53
CA GLY A 878 20.58 -28.01 -22.82
C GLY A 878 21.94 -27.35 -22.65
N THR A 879 22.98 -27.86 -23.31
CA THR A 879 24.33 -27.27 -23.36
C THR A 879 24.69 -26.89 -24.80
N VAL A 880 25.54 -25.87 -24.98
CA VAL A 880 26.00 -25.45 -26.32
C VAL A 880 27.28 -26.20 -26.67
N SER A 881 27.20 -27.17 -27.59
CA SER A 881 28.38 -27.95 -28.02
C SER A 881 29.30 -27.20 -28.99
N ASN A 882 28.76 -26.23 -29.73
CA ASN A 882 29.53 -25.35 -30.61
C ASN A 882 28.77 -24.03 -30.82
N VAL A 883 29.36 -22.92 -30.42
CA VAL A 883 28.76 -21.57 -30.48
C VAL A 883 28.55 -21.12 -31.93
N ARG A 884 29.53 -21.34 -32.82
CA ARG A 884 29.46 -20.93 -34.23
C ARG A 884 28.40 -21.71 -35.02
N LEU A 885 28.24 -23.01 -34.73
CA LEU A 885 27.24 -23.87 -35.38
C LEU A 885 25.88 -23.89 -34.68
N ARG A 886 25.71 -23.15 -33.56
CA ARG A 886 24.52 -23.17 -32.67
C ARG A 886 24.05 -24.58 -32.27
N LYS A 887 24.94 -25.59 -32.29
CA LYS A 887 24.57 -27.00 -32.08
C LYS A 887 24.35 -27.27 -30.60
N GLN A 888 23.09 -27.40 -30.20
CA GLN A 888 22.70 -27.70 -28.83
C GLN A 888 22.74 -29.22 -28.57
N THR A 889 23.34 -29.62 -27.45
CA THR A 889 23.34 -30.99 -26.94
C THR A 889 22.40 -31.08 -25.73
N VAL A 890 21.46 -32.02 -25.75
CA VAL A 890 20.45 -32.19 -24.70
C VAL A 890 20.78 -33.44 -23.88
N ILE A 891 21.26 -33.22 -22.66
CA ILE A 891 21.62 -34.28 -21.71
C ILE A 891 20.45 -34.55 -20.78
N ARG A 892 20.12 -35.82 -20.55
CA ARG A 892 19.07 -36.26 -19.62
C ARG A 892 19.67 -37.15 -18.55
N THR A 893 19.45 -36.81 -17.29
CA THR A 893 19.82 -37.65 -16.13
C THR A 893 18.59 -37.99 -15.31
N THR A 894 18.55 -39.19 -14.73
CA THR A 894 17.54 -39.54 -13.73
C THR A 894 17.93 -38.95 -12.39
N VAL A 895 16.94 -38.38 -11.70
CA VAL A 895 17.06 -37.88 -10.32
C VAL A 895 15.86 -38.40 -9.54
N ARG A 896 16.06 -38.79 -8.28
CA ARG A 896 14.95 -39.04 -7.34
C ARG A 896 14.83 -37.87 -6.37
N PRO A 897 13.63 -37.51 -5.88
CA PRO A 897 13.56 -36.66 -4.72
C PRO A 897 14.21 -37.36 -3.51
N LEU A 898 14.70 -36.54 -2.58
CA LEU A 898 15.09 -36.93 -1.23
C LEU A 898 14.07 -36.37 -0.22
N ALA A 899 13.63 -35.13 -0.45
CA ALA A 899 12.57 -34.46 0.29
C ALA A 899 11.83 -33.47 -0.62
N THR A 900 10.62 -33.09 -0.21
CA THR A 900 9.84 -31.98 -0.76
C THR A 900 9.72 -30.85 0.26
N LEU A 901 9.97 -29.62 -0.18
CA LEU A 901 9.88 -28.42 0.66
C LEU A 901 8.69 -27.55 0.25
N ASP A 902 7.90 -27.12 1.24
CA ASP A 902 6.91 -26.05 1.08
C ASP A 902 7.62 -24.68 1.05
N LEU A 903 8.64 -24.50 1.91
CA LEU A 903 9.35 -23.22 2.09
C LEU A 903 10.84 -23.46 2.41
N ALA A 904 11.70 -22.55 1.98
CA ALA A 904 13.13 -22.54 2.33
C ALA A 904 13.67 -21.10 2.42
N PRO A 905 14.72 -20.85 3.23
CA PRO A 905 15.50 -19.61 3.17
C PRO A 905 16.35 -19.54 1.88
N ALA A 906 16.42 -18.35 1.27
CA ALA A 906 17.18 -17.97 0.07
C ALA A 906 16.99 -18.80 -1.23
N ILE A 907 16.14 -19.83 -1.22
CA ILE A 907 15.92 -20.78 -2.32
C ILE A 907 14.45 -20.73 -2.75
N SER A 908 14.17 -20.83 -4.06
CA SER A 908 12.80 -20.80 -4.57
C SER A 908 12.10 -22.14 -4.33
N MET A 909 11.46 -22.26 -3.18
CA MET A 909 10.55 -23.34 -2.79
C MET A 909 9.16 -22.76 -2.57
N SER A 910 8.13 -23.50 -2.97
CA SER A 910 6.72 -23.12 -2.88
C SER A 910 5.87 -24.38 -2.80
N LYS A 911 4.75 -24.29 -2.09
CA LYS A 911 3.77 -25.36 -2.01
C LYS A 911 2.98 -25.52 -3.31
N TYR A 912 2.83 -24.47 -4.12
CA TYR A 912 1.89 -24.47 -5.25
C TYR A 912 2.54 -24.87 -6.59
N SER A 913 1.79 -25.65 -7.37
CA SER A 913 2.21 -26.30 -8.62
C SER A 913 2.45 -25.37 -9.82
N THR A 914 2.18 -24.07 -9.66
CA THR A 914 2.40 -23.03 -10.68
C THR A 914 3.79 -22.37 -10.61
N SER A 915 4.60 -22.73 -9.62
CA SER A 915 5.90 -22.12 -9.33
C SER A 915 7.07 -22.71 -10.14
N LYS A 916 8.10 -21.89 -10.38
CA LYS A 916 9.44 -22.38 -10.79
C LYS A 916 10.17 -22.81 -9.53
N GLY A 917 10.10 -24.07 -9.16
CA GLY A 917 10.88 -24.62 -8.05
C GLY A 917 12.36 -24.76 -8.39
N ASP A 918 13.23 -24.52 -7.42
CA ASP A 918 14.66 -24.86 -7.53
C ASP A 918 14.89 -26.35 -7.26
N LEU A 919 15.83 -26.96 -8.00
CA LEU A 919 16.32 -28.31 -7.76
C LEU A 919 17.66 -28.23 -7.02
N VAL A 920 17.66 -28.66 -5.77
CA VAL A 920 18.85 -28.71 -4.91
C VAL A 920 19.52 -30.08 -5.04
N VAL A 921 20.81 -30.10 -5.35
CA VAL A 921 21.65 -31.31 -5.45
C VAL A 921 22.96 -31.08 -4.69
N SER A 922 23.61 -32.14 -4.19
CA SER A 922 24.96 -32.02 -3.62
C SER A 922 26.00 -31.67 -4.70
N ILE A 923 27.03 -30.94 -4.31
CA ILE A 923 28.14 -30.56 -5.20
C ILE A 923 28.75 -31.81 -5.91
N PRO A 924 29.20 -32.87 -5.21
CA PRO A 924 29.72 -34.08 -5.87
C PRO A 924 28.67 -34.84 -6.69
N GLY A 925 27.39 -34.80 -6.28
CA GLY A 925 26.27 -35.39 -7.03
C GLY A 925 26.16 -34.80 -8.44
N LEU A 926 26.33 -33.49 -8.59
CA LEU A 926 26.34 -32.84 -9.90
C LEU A 926 27.51 -33.30 -10.78
N PHE A 927 28.76 -33.31 -10.28
CA PHE A 927 29.91 -33.71 -11.10
C PHE A 927 29.78 -35.18 -11.54
N ARG A 928 29.28 -36.05 -10.66
CA ARG A 928 28.95 -37.45 -11.00
C ARG A 928 27.83 -37.56 -12.04
N GLN A 929 26.85 -36.65 -12.04
CA GLN A 929 25.82 -36.52 -13.08
C GLN A 929 26.27 -35.78 -14.35
N LEU A 930 27.43 -35.13 -14.36
CA LEU A 930 28.01 -34.52 -15.57
C LEU A 930 28.81 -35.55 -16.38
N ASN A 931 29.45 -36.52 -15.72
CA ASN A 931 30.25 -37.58 -16.34
C ASN A 931 31.34 -37.05 -17.29
N VAL A 932 31.94 -35.90 -16.96
CA VAL A 932 33.04 -35.28 -17.72
C VAL A 932 34.36 -35.61 -17.03
N SER A 933 35.22 -36.37 -17.72
CA SER A 933 36.46 -36.95 -17.19
C SER A 933 37.59 -35.98 -16.82
N ARG A 934 37.34 -34.66 -16.87
CA ARG A 934 38.33 -33.59 -16.58
C ARG A 934 37.83 -32.48 -15.65
N MET A 935 36.70 -32.66 -14.96
CA MET A 935 36.14 -31.63 -14.07
C MET A 935 35.98 -32.15 -12.63
N SER A 936 36.71 -31.52 -11.70
CA SER A 936 36.70 -31.81 -10.27
C SER A 936 35.82 -30.80 -9.50
N VAL A 937 35.46 -31.10 -8.25
CA VAL A 937 34.79 -30.15 -7.34
C VAL A 937 35.61 -28.87 -7.14
N LEU A 938 36.95 -28.94 -7.26
CA LEU A 938 37.84 -27.77 -7.20
C LEU A 938 37.72 -26.84 -8.43
N SER A 939 37.04 -27.25 -9.51
CA SER A 939 36.90 -26.43 -10.73
C SER A 939 35.73 -25.45 -10.72
N GLY A 940 34.81 -25.57 -9.75
CA GLY A 940 33.80 -24.55 -9.48
C GLY A 940 34.32 -23.49 -8.52
N ARG A 941 33.48 -22.49 -8.22
CA ARG A 941 33.89 -21.28 -7.48
C ARG A 941 32.90 -20.98 -6.36
N VAL A 942 33.39 -20.39 -5.27
CA VAL A 942 32.49 -19.84 -4.24
C VAL A 942 31.93 -18.53 -4.78
N GLY A 943 30.60 -18.43 -4.86
CA GLY A 943 29.91 -17.23 -5.36
C GLY A 943 29.40 -16.31 -4.25
N ARG A 944 29.03 -16.87 -3.10
CA ARG A 944 28.64 -16.11 -1.91
C ARG A 944 29.03 -16.83 -0.63
N LEU A 945 29.35 -16.06 0.40
CA LEU A 945 29.39 -16.48 1.80
C LEU A 945 28.13 -15.93 2.49
N ARG A 946 27.62 -16.67 3.48
CA ARG A 946 26.49 -16.27 4.33
C ARG A 946 26.88 -16.50 5.79
N LEU A 947 26.84 -15.45 6.60
CA LEU A 947 27.25 -15.49 8.00
C LEU A 947 26.04 -15.28 8.92
N ARG A 948 25.97 -16.08 9.98
CA ARG A 948 25.02 -15.94 11.07
C ARG A 948 25.69 -15.21 12.23
N VAL A 949 25.44 -13.92 12.39
CA VAL A 949 26.04 -13.06 13.43
C VAL A 949 25.04 -12.84 14.55
N LYS A 950 25.48 -12.87 15.82
CA LYS A 950 24.58 -12.75 16.98
C LYS A 950 24.06 -11.32 17.17
N ASP A 951 25.00 -10.36 17.27
CA ASP A 951 24.71 -8.97 17.59
C ASP A 951 25.00 -8.07 16.39
N PRO A 952 24.06 -7.22 15.95
CA PRO A 952 24.24 -6.34 14.80
C PRO A 952 25.43 -5.36 14.90
N GLN A 953 25.99 -5.14 16.09
CA GLN A 953 27.15 -4.28 16.31
C GLN A 953 28.43 -4.80 15.62
N TRP A 954 28.51 -6.10 15.35
CA TRP A 954 29.67 -6.71 14.69
C TRP A 954 29.58 -6.69 13.16
N PHE A 955 28.49 -6.20 12.57
CA PHE A 955 28.36 -6.16 11.11
C PHE A 955 29.49 -5.36 10.47
N ASP A 956 29.73 -4.15 10.97
CA ASP A 956 30.70 -3.21 10.40
C ASP A 956 32.14 -3.74 10.56
N TYR A 957 32.48 -4.26 11.74
CA TYR A 957 33.78 -4.91 12.01
C TYR A 957 34.04 -6.14 11.12
N LEU A 958 33.06 -7.02 10.97
CA LEU A 958 33.22 -8.23 10.13
C LEU A 958 33.28 -7.88 8.64
N ASP A 959 32.56 -6.84 8.22
CA ASP A 959 32.56 -6.33 6.86
C ASP A 959 33.93 -5.76 6.48
N ASP A 960 34.52 -4.90 7.33
CA ASP A 960 35.88 -4.39 7.14
C ASP A 960 36.93 -5.51 7.14
N LEU A 961 36.88 -6.43 8.13
CA LEU A 961 37.82 -7.53 8.25
C LEU A 961 37.85 -8.43 7.00
N LEU A 962 36.67 -8.82 6.51
CA LEU A 962 36.56 -9.72 5.36
C LEU A 962 36.74 -9.00 4.02
N THR A 963 36.38 -7.71 3.93
CA THR A 963 36.74 -6.89 2.75
C THR A 963 38.25 -6.76 2.63
N ARG A 964 38.95 -6.54 3.75
CA ARG A 964 40.40 -6.42 3.80
C ARG A 964 41.13 -7.72 3.45
N SER A 965 40.77 -8.85 4.04
CA SER A 965 41.43 -10.12 3.71
C SER A 965 41.18 -10.56 2.27
N LEU A 966 40.03 -10.19 1.69
CA LEU A 966 39.77 -10.38 0.26
C LEU A 966 40.56 -9.40 -0.62
N SER A 967 40.76 -8.14 -0.20
CA SER A 967 41.56 -7.17 -0.97
C SER A 967 43.06 -7.45 -0.92
N GLU A 968 43.57 -8.01 0.19
CA GLU A 968 44.93 -8.54 0.31
C GLU A 968 45.18 -9.72 -0.66
N MET A 969 44.13 -10.51 -0.99
CA MET A 969 44.15 -11.51 -2.08
C MET A 969 43.80 -10.93 -3.47
N GLY A 970 43.69 -9.60 -3.60
CA GLY A 970 43.36 -8.92 -4.87
C GLY A 970 41.92 -9.18 -5.38
N ARG A 971 41.01 -9.63 -4.51
CA ARG A 971 39.61 -9.93 -4.85
C ARG A 971 38.65 -8.86 -4.35
N THR A 972 37.53 -8.70 -5.05
CA THR A 972 36.43 -7.80 -4.66
C THR A 972 35.23 -8.59 -4.11
N ALA A 973 34.74 -8.17 -2.95
CA ALA A 973 33.43 -8.55 -2.42
C ALA A 973 32.45 -7.38 -2.56
N THR A 974 31.17 -7.70 -2.67
CA THR A 974 30.08 -6.79 -2.30
C THR A 974 29.31 -7.39 -1.14
N VAL A 975 29.08 -6.59 -0.10
CA VAL A 975 28.57 -7.07 1.19
C VAL A 975 27.17 -6.52 1.42
N LYS A 976 26.27 -7.34 1.96
CA LYS A 976 24.87 -6.98 2.20
C LYS A 976 24.41 -7.52 3.54
N ASN A 977 24.02 -6.60 4.42
CA ASN A 977 23.66 -6.90 5.80
C ASN A 977 22.15 -6.72 5.98
N ILE A 978 21.55 -7.50 6.88
CA ILE A 978 20.12 -7.39 7.18
C ILE A 978 19.73 -6.01 7.72
N ARG A 979 20.66 -5.32 8.42
CA ARG A 979 20.47 -3.93 8.87
C ARG A 979 20.14 -3.01 7.69
N ASP A 980 20.99 -2.99 6.68
CA ASP A 980 20.96 -2.00 5.60
C ASP A 980 19.87 -2.31 4.56
N VAL A 981 19.49 -3.59 4.44
CA VAL A 981 18.33 -4.00 3.63
C VAL A 981 16.99 -3.68 4.33
N THR A 982 16.97 -3.53 5.66
CA THR A 982 15.75 -3.24 6.42
C THR A 982 15.64 -1.80 6.94
N SER A 983 16.74 -1.05 7.04
CA SER A 983 16.79 0.34 7.52
C SER A 983 15.86 1.26 6.75
N ASN A 984 15.94 1.23 5.42
CA ASN A 984 15.21 2.14 4.55
C ASN A 984 13.69 1.84 4.62
N VAL A 985 13.35 0.56 4.82
CA VAL A 985 11.99 0.08 5.09
C VAL A 985 11.53 0.47 6.49
N ALA A 986 12.39 0.40 7.51
CA ALA A 986 12.08 0.81 8.88
C ALA A 986 11.84 2.33 8.97
N SER A 987 12.60 3.15 8.24
CA SER A 987 12.34 4.59 8.09
C SER A 987 10.98 4.86 7.46
N ALA A 988 10.64 4.17 6.36
CA ALA A 988 9.32 4.26 5.74
C ALA A 988 8.20 3.75 6.67
N ALA A 989 8.45 2.69 7.44
CA ALA A 989 7.53 2.12 8.41
C ALA A 989 7.23 3.10 9.55
N ASN A 990 8.26 3.79 10.05
CA ASN A 990 8.14 4.79 11.11
C ASN A 990 7.31 6.00 10.67
N LEU A 991 7.53 6.51 9.45
CA LEU A 991 6.67 7.54 8.84
C LEU A 991 5.19 7.11 8.78
N LEU A 992 4.93 5.90 8.30
CA LEU A 992 3.57 5.39 8.18
C LEU A 992 2.92 5.12 9.55
N ASN A 993 3.66 4.56 10.51
CA ASN A 993 3.18 4.34 11.87
C ASN A 993 2.75 5.67 12.52
N LEU A 994 3.56 6.73 12.39
CA LEU A 994 3.22 8.07 12.85
C LEU A 994 1.95 8.63 12.17
N PHE A 995 1.82 8.45 10.85
CA PHE A 995 0.59 8.80 10.13
C PHE A 995 -0.65 8.08 10.69
N PHE A 996 -0.55 6.78 10.95
CA PHE A 996 -1.69 6.00 11.48
C PHE A 996 -2.01 6.37 12.93
N ILE A 997 -1.01 6.74 13.75
CA ILE A 997 -1.21 7.29 15.11
C ILE A 997 -1.96 8.62 15.04
N ILE A 998 -1.57 9.56 14.17
CA ILE A 998 -2.30 10.83 13.97
C ILE A 998 -3.75 10.55 13.54
N THR A 999 -3.94 9.63 12.60
CA THR A 999 -5.27 9.21 12.11
C THR A 999 -6.13 8.62 13.25
N GLN A 1000 -5.55 7.76 14.09
CA GLN A 1000 -6.22 7.16 15.25
C GLN A 1000 -6.66 8.23 16.26
N ILE A 1001 -5.82 9.23 16.55
CA ILE A 1001 -6.17 10.34 17.45
C ILE A 1001 -7.34 11.16 16.87
N MET A 1002 -7.35 11.45 15.57
CA MET A 1002 -8.46 12.17 14.93
C MET A 1002 -9.78 11.37 14.96
N ILE A 1003 -9.76 10.06 14.70
CA ILE A 1003 -10.95 9.21 14.84
C ILE A 1003 -11.45 9.21 16.30
N MET A 1004 -10.54 9.19 17.28
CA MET A 1004 -10.89 9.26 18.71
C MET A 1004 -11.53 10.60 19.11
N LEU A 1005 -11.13 11.72 18.51
CA LEU A 1005 -11.81 13.01 18.70
C LEU A 1005 -13.24 12.99 18.12
N ILE A 1006 -13.43 12.39 16.93
CA ILE A 1006 -14.76 12.22 16.31
C ILE A 1006 -15.66 11.33 17.19
N CYS A 1007 -15.11 10.26 17.77
CA CYS A 1007 -15.81 9.45 18.79
C CYS A 1007 -16.18 10.29 20.02
N PHE A 1008 -15.25 11.03 20.60
CA PHE A 1008 -15.51 11.87 21.77
C PHE A 1008 -16.65 12.88 21.53
N PHE A 1009 -16.70 13.55 20.37
CA PHE A 1009 -17.81 14.44 20.05
C PHE A 1009 -19.16 13.71 19.91
N SER A 1010 -19.18 12.47 19.44
CA SER A 1010 -20.37 11.62 19.43
C SER A 1010 -20.85 11.25 20.85
N LEU A 1011 -19.92 10.88 21.73
CA LEU A 1011 -20.23 10.57 23.13
C LEU A 1011 -20.75 11.80 23.88
N MET A 1012 -20.10 12.94 23.69
CA MET A 1012 -20.50 14.24 24.25
C MET A 1012 -21.89 14.66 23.77
N SER A 1013 -22.20 14.50 22.48
CA SER A 1013 -23.56 14.73 21.94
C SER A 1013 -24.61 13.80 22.58
N SER A 1014 -24.27 12.52 22.77
CA SER A 1014 -25.16 11.54 23.39
C SER A 1014 -25.41 11.84 24.87
N MET A 1015 -24.34 12.04 25.65
CA MET A 1015 -24.41 12.31 27.10
C MET A 1015 -25.12 13.62 27.39
N THR A 1016 -24.82 14.68 26.64
CA THR A 1016 -25.48 15.98 26.78
C THR A 1016 -27.01 15.86 26.72
N SER A 1017 -27.53 15.08 25.77
CA SER A 1017 -28.99 14.91 25.68
C SER A 1017 -29.55 13.86 26.64
N ASN A 1018 -28.84 12.78 27.00
CA ASN A 1018 -29.30 11.87 28.06
C ASN A 1018 -29.50 12.64 29.38
N VAL A 1019 -28.55 13.51 29.74
CA VAL A 1019 -28.62 14.38 30.93
C VAL A 1019 -29.76 15.39 30.84
N PHE A 1020 -30.02 15.99 29.67
CA PHE A 1020 -31.15 16.91 29.51
C PHE A 1020 -32.52 16.22 29.48
N ASP A 1021 -32.65 15.06 28.83
CA ASP A 1021 -33.91 14.30 28.76
C ASP A 1021 -34.29 13.73 30.14
N SER A 1022 -33.31 13.28 30.94
CA SER A 1022 -33.50 12.86 32.35
C SER A 1022 -33.42 14.00 33.38
N SER A 1023 -33.31 15.27 32.96
CA SER A 1023 -33.07 16.40 33.88
C SER A 1023 -34.09 16.53 35.03
N LYS A 1024 -35.38 16.24 34.76
CA LYS A 1024 -36.43 16.22 35.79
C LYS A 1024 -36.30 15.06 36.77
N GLU A 1025 -35.81 13.90 36.31
CA GLU A 1025 -35.56 12.73 37.16
C GLU A 1025 -34.40 13.03 38.13
N VAL A 1026 -33.34 13.67 37.64
CA VAL A 1026 -32.24 14.21 38.45
C VAL A 1026 -32.74 15.24 39.46
N GLY A 1027 -33.61 16.18 39.05
CA GLY A 1027 -34.23 17.15 39.95
C GLY A 1027 -35.01 16.51 41.10
N VAL A 1028 -35.80 15.45 40.82
CA VAL A 1028 -36.50 14.68 41.85
C VAL A 1028 -35.52 13.94 42.77
N LEU A 1029 -34.45 13.35 42.23
CA LEU A 1029 -33.44 12.65 43.04
C LEU A 1029 -32.66 13.58 43.97
N LEU A 1030 -32.34 14.80 43.53
CA LEU A 1030 -31.77 15.85 44.39
C LEU A 1030 -32.74 16.22 45.53
N CYS A 1031 -34.04 16.36 45.26
CA CYS A 1031 -35.06 16.57 46.30
C CYS A 1031 -35.23 15.37 47.25
N LEU A 1032 -34.89 14.14 46.81
CA LEU A 1032 -34.88 12.93 47.64
C LEU A 1032 -33.55 12.72 48.40
N GLY A 1033 -32.63 13.69 48.37
CA GLY A 1033 -31.38 13.67 49.14
C GLY A 1033 -30.18 13.03 48.43
N MET A 1034 -30.26 12.76 47.12
CA MET A 1034 -29.08 12.34 46.34
C MET A 1034 -28.09 13.51 46.24
N SER A 1035 -26.80 13.27 46.50
CA SER A 1035 -25.80 14.34 46.47
C SER A 1035 -25.34 14.68 45.05
N HIS A 1036 -24.93 15.92 44.81
CA HIS A 1036 -24.40 16.37 43.52
C HIS A 1036 -23.25 15.46 43.03
N PHE A 1037 -22.38 14.99 43.93
CA PHE A 1037 -21.28 14.08 43.60
C PHE A 1037 -21.75 12.67 43.21
N GLN A 1038 -22.84 12.18 43.80
CA GLN A 1038 -23.47 10.92 43.37
C GLN A 1038 -24.07 11.06 41.95
N VAL A 1039 -24.68 12.21 41.63
CA VAL A 1039 -25.20 12.49 40.27
C VAL A 1039 -24.08 12.52 39.23
N TYR A 1040 -22.93 13.14 39.51
CA TYR A 1040 -21.76 13.07 38.63
C TYR A 1040 -21.30 11.62 38.39
N ARG A 1041 -21.15 10.82 39.46
CA ARG A 1041 -20.71 9.41 39.35
C ARG A 1041 -21.63 8.57 38.47
N VAL A 1042 -22.96 8.75 38.55
CA VAL A 1042 -23.93 8.03 37.69
C VAL A 1042 -23.61 8.22 36.21
N TYR A 1043 -23.51 9.47 35.74
CA TYR A 1043 -23.34 9.75 34.32
C TYR A 1043 -21.90 9.50 33.82
N ILE A 1044 -20.90 9.66 34.68
CA ILE A 1044 -19.53 9.21 34.39
C ILE A 1044 -19.50 7.69 34.18
N TRP A 1045 -20.15 6.91 35.06
CA TRP A 1045 -20.20 5.45 34.93
C TRP A 1045 -21.10 4.97 33.79
N GLU A 1046 -22.20 5.66 33.47
CA GLU A 1046 -22.98 5.39 32.26
C GLU A 1046 -22.11 5.53 31.01
N ALA A 1047 -21.41 6.66 30.85
CA ALA A 1047 -20.51 6.87 29.71
C ALA A 1047 -19.36 5.85 29.68
N PHE A 1048 -18.74 5.56 30.82
CA PHE A 1048 -17.64 4.59 30.91
C PHE A 1048 -18.08 3.18 30.50
N VAL A 1049 -19.20 2.67 31.04
CA VAL A 1049 -19.72 1.34 30.68
C VAL A 1049 -20.11 1.30 29.20
N LEU A 1050 -20.64 2.39 28.63
CA LEU A 1050 -20.92 2.49 27.19
C LEU A 1050 -19.65 2.44 26.34
N VAL A 1051 -18.62 3.22 26.67
CA VAL A 1051 -17.35 3.24 25.94
C VAL A 1051 -16.65 1.89 26.01
N VAL A 1052 -16.53 1.29 27.20
CA VAL A 1052 -15.82 0.01 27.39
C VAL A 1052 -16.58 -1.15 26.75
N SER A 1053 -17.91 -1.21 26.85
CA SER A 1053 -18.71 -2.25 26.17
C SER A 1053 -18.62 -2.16 24.65
N SER A 1054 -18.71 -0.94 24.10
CA SER A 1054 -18.56 -0.70 22.67
C SER A 1054 -17.13 -0.99 22.18
N GLY A 1055 -16.13 -0.68 23.00
CA GLY A 1055 -14.72 -0.93 22.70
C GLY A 1055 -14.34 -2.41 22.73
N ILE A 1056 -14.87 -3.20 23.66
CA ILE A 1056 -14.67 -4.66 23.67
C ILE A 1056 -15.34 -5.32 22.46
N LEU A 1057 -16.57 -4.92 22.12
CA LEU A 1057 -17.25 -5.42 20.91
C LEU A 1057 -16.51 -5.01 19.63
N GLY A 1058 -16.07 -3.74 19.54
CA GLY A 1058 -15.25 -3.25 18.43
C GLY A 1058 -13.92 -3.98 18.30
N LEU A 1059 -13.22 -4.23 19.41
CA LEU A 1059 -11.95 -4.96 19.45
C LEU A 1059 -12.11 -6.40 19.01
N ILE A 1060 -13.14 -7.12 19.47
CA ILE A 1060 -13.41 -8.49 19.03
C ILE A 1060 -13.65 -8.54 17.52
N VAL A 1061 -14.46 -7.62 16.98
CA VAL A 1061 -14.68 -7.55 15.53
C VAL A 1061 -13.40 -7.19 14.77
N GLY A 1062 -12.69 -6.12 15.17
CA GLY A 1062 -11.46 -5.67 14.50
C GLY A 1062 -10.39 -6.75 14.44
N LEU A 1063 -10.19 -7.52 15.52
CA LEU A 1063 -9.26 -8.64 15.57
C LEU A 1063 -9.70 -9.81 14.69
N ILE A 1064 -11.00 -10.16 14.67
CA ILE A 1064 -11.52 -11.23 13.77
C ILE A 1064 -11.27 -10.86 12.30
N VAL A 1065 -11.56 -9.62 11.91
CA VAL A 1065 -11.37 -9.15 10.53
C VAL A 1065 -9.88 -9.05 10.16
N ALA A 1066 -9.02 -8.61 11.09
CA ALA A 1066 -7.58 -8.59 10.85
C ALA A 1066 -6.98 -10.00 10.76
N TYR A 1067 -7.47 -10.97 11.55
CA TYR A 1067 -7.02 -12.36 11.51
C TYR A 1067 -7.42 -13.07 10.20
N THR A 1068 -8.62 -12.83 9.67
CA THR A 1068 -8.98 -13.37 8.34
C THR A 1068 -8.12 -12.78 7.23
N MET A 1069 -7.72 -11.51 7.33
CA MET A 1069 -6.79 -10.87 6.40
C MET A 1069 -5.36 -11.40 6.55
N GLN A 1070 -4.89 -11.70 7.77
CA GLN A 1070 -3.62 -12.39 8.01
C GLN A 1070 -3.57 -13.75 7.32
N LEU A 1071 -4.61 -14.59 7.49
CA LEU A 1071 -4.69 -15.92 6.86
C LEU A 1071 -4.61 -15.84 5.34
N GLN A 1072 -5.22 -14.81 4.73
CA GLN A 1072 -5.12 -14.55 3.30
C GLN A 1072 -3.72 -14.09 2.90
N ASN A 1073 -3.07 -13.22 3.68
CA ASN A 1073 -1.72 -12.75 3.37
C ASN A 1073 -0.68 -13.89 3.48
N VAL A 1074 -0.81 -14.77 4.48
CA VAL A 1074 -0.03 -16.03 4.59
C VAL A 1074 -0.26 -16.93 3.38
N LEU A 1075 -1.48 -17.00 2.85
CA LEU A 1075 -1.80 -17.79 1.64
C LEU A 1075 -1.11 -17.24 0.37
N PHE A 1076 -1.03 -15.91 0.23
CA PHE A 1076 -0.41 -15.24 -0.93
C PHE A 1076 1.11 -15.11 -0.86
N THR A 1077 1.68 -15.02 0.34
CA THR A 1077 3.14 -14.83 0.56
C THR A 1077 3.88 -16.13 0.86
N GLU A 1078 3.15 -17.21 1.20
CA GLU A 1078 3.68 -18.49 1.69
C GLU A 1078 4.50 -18.40 2.99
N LEU A 1079 4.59 -17.22 3.61
CA LEU A 1079 5.38 -16.93 4.81
C LEU A 1079 4.62 -17.26 6.11
N PRO A 1080 5.32 -17.79 7.16
CA PRO A 1080 4.75 -18.06 8.47
C PRO A 1080 4.65 -16.77 9.32
N LEU A 1081 3.83 -15.81 8.88
CA LEU A 1081 3.72 -14.50 9.52
C LEU A 1081 3.07 -14.59 10.93
N PRO A 1082 3.71 -14.10 12.01
CA PRO A 1082 3.07 -14.01 13.32
C PRO A 1082 1.93 -12.98 13.33
N PHE A 1083 0.98 -13.11 14.26
CA PHE A 1083 -0.11 -12.14 14.42
C PHE A 1083 0.31 -11.00 15.37
N PRO A 1084 0.42 -9.75 14.90
CA PRO A 1084 0.79 -8.62 15.77
C PRO A 1084 -0.44 -8.18 16.58
N PHE A 1085 -0.44 -8.48 17.88
CA PHE A 1085 -1.49 -7.98 18.77
C PHE A 1085 -1.21 -6.52 19.15
N PRO A 1086 -2.18 -5.59 19.02
CA PRO A 1086 -1.94 -4.14 19.09
C PRO A 1086 -1.94 -3.61 20.54
N TYR A 1087 -1.04 -4.13 21.40
CA TYR A 1087 -0.99 -3.81 22.84
C TYR A 1087 -0.92 -2.30 23.12
N ILE A 1088 -0.04 -1.59 22.42
CA ILE A 1088 0.15 -0.14 22.64
C ILE A 1088 -1.11 0.63 22.25
N GLN A 1089 -1.73 0.32 21.10
CA GLN A 1089 -2.96 0.97 20.69
C GLN A 1089 -4.14 0.59 21.59
N LEU A 1090 -4.19 -0.61 22.16
CA LEU A 1090 -5.18 -1.01 23.17
C LEU A 1090 -5.06 -0.15 24.43
N CYS A 1091 -3.85 0.02 24.97
CA CYS A 1091 -3.61 0.90 26.12
C CYS A 1091 -4.02 2.36 25.85
N ILE A 1092 -3.64 2.90 24.69
CA ILE A 1092 -4.04 4.24 24.24
C ILE A 1092 -5.57 4.36 24.11
N LEU A 1093 -6.23 3.34 23.56
CA LEU A 1093 -7.67 3.27 23.33
C LEU A 1093 -8.46 3.19 24.64
N VAL A 1094 -7.99 2.42 25.62
CA VAL A 1094 -8.60 2.35 26.96
C VAL A 1094 -8.39 3.66 27.71
N GLY A 1095 -7.18 4.23 27.67
CA GLY A 1095 -6.85 5.51 28.30
C GLY A 1095 -7.66 6.69 27.73
N MET A 1096 -7.62 6.90 26.41
CA MET A 1096 -8.44 7.93 25.75
C MET A 1096 -9.94 7.64 25.88
N GLY A 1097 -10.35 6.36 25.91
CA GLY A 1097 -11.72 5.96 26.19
C GLY A 1097 -12.21 6.46 27.55
N PHE A 1098 -11.44 6.23 28.62
CA PHE A 1098 -11.73 6.71 29.97
C PHE A 1098 -11.75 8.25 30.07
N VAL A 1099 -10.75 8.92 29.48
CA VAL A 1099 -10.71 10.40 29.41
C VAL A 1099 -11.92 10.96 28.65
N SER A 1100 -12.32 10.32 27.54
CA SER A 1100 -13.51 10.73 26.78
C SER A 1100 -14.81 10.57 27.58
N ALA A 1101 -14.94 9.49 28.36
CA ALA A 1101 -16.10 9.27 29.24
C ALA A 1101 -16.18 10.33 30.36
N LEU A 1102 -15.07 10.66 31.01
CA LEU A 1102 -15.01 11.72 32.02
C LEU A 1102 -15.38 13.08 31.41
N ALA A 1103 -14.69 13.50 30.35
CA ALA A 1103 -14.90 14.82 29.74
C ALA A 1103 -16.31 15.00 29.17
N SER A 1104 -16.88 13.95 28.57
CA SER A 1104 -18.22 13.99 27.94
C SER A 1104 -19.38 14.04 28.95
N SER A 1105 -19.23 13.44 30.13
CA SER A 1105 -20.27 13.46 31.17
C SER A 1105 -20.15 14.64 32.13
N ILE A 1106 -18.94 15.09 32.46
CA ILE A 1106 -18.74 16.20 33.41
C ILE A 1106 -19.33 17.50 32.88
N SER A 1107 -19.10 17.84 31.60
CA SER A 1107 -19.55 19.12 31.03
C SER A 1107 -21.08 19.35 31.08
N PRO A 1108 -21.95 18.43 30.60
CA PRO A 1108 -23.40 18.64 30.65
C PRO A 1108 -23.98 18.52 32.07
N VAL A 1109 -23.42 17.65 32.93
CA VAL A 1109 -23.86 17.53 34.32
C VAL A 1109 -23.49 18.79 35.12
N ALA A 1110 -22.29 19.37 34.91
CA ALA A 1110 -21.90 20.62 35.52
C ALA A 1110 -22.84 21.77 35.15
N TYR A 1111 -23.19 21.90 33.86
CA TYR A 1111 -24.15 22.91 33.40
C TYR A 1111 -25.58 22.69 33.96
N LEU A 1112 -25.99 21.44 34.22
CA LEU A 1112 -27.28 21.15 34.87
C LEU A 1112 -27.25 21.50 36.36
N LEU A 1113 -26.16 21.16 37.07
CA LEU A 1113 -26.01 21.34 38.51
C LEU A 1113 -25.56 22.75 38.92
N SER A 1114 -25.08 23.58 37.98
CA SER A 1114 -24.75 25.00 38.20
C SER A 1114 -25.98 25.92 38.16
N LEU A 1115 -27.19 25.38 37.98
CA LEU A 1115 -28.43 26.16 38.05
C LEU A 1115 -28.72 26.55 39.51
N PRO A 1116 -29.18 27.79 39.77
CA PRO A 1116 -29.21 28.36 41.13
C PRO A 1116 -30.21 27.72 42.09
N SER A 1117 -31.07 26.80 41.62
CA SER A 1117 -31.93 25.99 42.48
C SER A 1117 -32.40 24.70 41.82
N VAL A 1118 -32.72 23.69 42.63
CA VAL A 1118 -33.39 22.45 42.16
C VAL A 1118 -34.78 22.76 41.58
N THR A 1119 -35.44 23.84 42.04
CA THR A 1119 -36.71 24.30 41.46
C THR A 1119 -36.56 24.84 40.03
N HIS A 1120 -35.40 25.37 39.63
CA HIS A 1120 -35.10 25.69 38.23
C HIS A 1120 -34.91 24.43 37.37
N ILE A 1121 -34.29 23.37 37.91
CA ILE A 1121 -34.18 22.07 37.23
C ILE A 1121 -35.58 21.49 36.98
N LEU A 1122 -36.44 21.44 38.01
CA LEU A 1122 -37.80 20.92 37.93
C LEU A 1122 -38.73 21.76 37.03
N ARG A 1123 -38.62 23.10 37.07
CA ARG A 1123 -39.37 24.01 36.19
C ARG A 1123 -38.92 23.97 34.73
N ARG A 1124 -37.79 23.34 34.39
CA ARG A 1124 -37.33 23.20 33.00
C ARG A 1124 -38.21 22.22 32.24
N VAL A 1125 -39.35 22.71 31.74
CA VAL A 1125 -40.02 22.10 30.59
C VAL A 1125 -39.02 22.15 29.43
N THR A 1126 -38.72 20.98 28.86
CA THR A 1126 -37.87 20.83 27.69
C THR A 1126 -38.66 21.24 26.44
N HIS A 1127 -38.68 22.56 26.22
CA HIS A 1127 -39.19 23.21 25.00
C HIS A 1127 -38.29 22.89 23.78
#